data_AF-A0A7T8E976-F1
#
_entry.id   AF-A0A7T8E976-F1
#
_cell.length_a   1.000
_cell.length_b   1.000
_cell.length_c   1.000
_cell.angle_alpha   90.00
_cell.angle_beta   90.00
_cell.angle_gamma   90.00
#
_symmetry.space_group_name_H-M   'P 1'
#
loop_
_entity.id
_entity.type
_entity.pdbx_description
1 polymer ?
#
loop_
_entity_poly.entity_id
_entity_poly.type
_entity_poly.pdbx_seq_one_letter_code
_entity_poly.pdbx_strand_id
1 'polypeptide(L)'
;MQQYRLPEELDKVSQQQGDTTRDVVELELEALDIVVSEAEQKRRGEFYINAHQRQLGYDELYRHGFGKTVVIDTELEGRLSFRVSQATCDYASIPLGFATPDSPLGRLCRVAKLGMKLESPKWGEYTIVEIRNFSRYSGKEAAEHIRNFRVMESQSLQLAPREAAFNAIVSNLRAALHRWFANSELAKVKPGFEGDASIPAGAATSAEMEFDFDFEEPVMLEDADVGQFNQYDIFGRSEQEQDDYYGLSTYFFLNPTDEQLEIMTNSASAGPMLVEGVAGSGKTCAALGRAKTLCDLARSPDDEQFNSDFLAESSVGFVRTGELMQYLHASCLELDIGQLPIQEYAGLVYELAPSRNLLVEVRRSVTSSTSVIDDTDDIDEQDGDSALLDMDDTESAVLGGEQSKTRYHNLALAPGYDVTAETRMSWLHTISEVIGWRIAKDLQQQLTSLHLPEKSKKDAFVDKAGNGEALLGLLKERLENLYQPLLAQLRGQSAAPFALDSVINQIHQAQSQLERDLFDKHAKWVNPASGEWRKVRDARQAVAVLRELGAVLVGVNKRDRAWTDVIVEVKTDLINLVNQGASVYRVEGGESLHITDVEDIWQRIQRTEQTLYCCFPGEAQIEVKFARDFDDINIRLLNEKMGNSTIRARMGKHVFKVIEPNPYGRQIKQGQKPTSLEKLFKAQLRRIYRKWQFADLYRDALLSLYEDDKQKAAVCAAGFANWQLAAERLQGRQLAEHDKTLLLALAHIMTRGLASDAPVPGHLTESHYYRSVFIDEVQDFTEQQIFLMAEQADPKYHAVTLVGDMHQQLGQGNVCDIEACFPYRPLSRYLLKENKRQERQPQLAATAMLFRALVQQDSRLVDAENIEKWQRDSAQGDSRQFYDVLFDGVDELLLKVIERQPHGRTIAVVCPEKSMAISLEARLRGPLASRTSRSSHVADRIDLAKKYMVHFSCAEHVKGLEFDTLIYAGLEHVDWDDAHQLNKIYVTLSRPRKQLVMFGDSAGLPVVVRDCLLPAPDMEIH
;
A
#
# COMPACT_ATOMS: atom_id res chain seq x y z
N MET A 1 -0.89 20.64 -44.66
CA MET A 1 -0.12 19.48 -45.17
C MET A 1 -0.84 18.23 -44.70
N GLN A 2 -1.01 17.28 -45.61
CA GLN A 2 -2.08 16.28 -45.64
C GLN A 2 -1.82 15.09 -44.71
N GLN A 3 -2.81 14.71 -43.90
CA GLN A 3 -2.95 13.39 -43.27
C GLN A 3 -4.20 12.71 -43.84
N TYR A 4 -4.13 11.38 -43.97
CA TYR A 4 -5.08 10.42 -44.55
C TYR A 4 -5.07 10.30 -46.08
N ARG A 5 -4.53 9.18 -46.58
CA ARG A 5 -4.80 8.66 -47.91
C ARG A 5 -4.95 7.13 -47.83
N LEU A 6 -6.09 6.65 -48.36
CA LEU A 6 -6.39 5.40 -49.07
C LEU A 6 -7.84 4.98 -48.74
N PRO A 7 -8.79 4.99 -49.70
CA PRO A 7 -8.72 4.21 -50.96
C PRO A 7 -8.72 4.97 -52.30
N GLU A 8 -9.21 6.22 -52.40
CA GLU A 8 -9.29 6.94 -53.69
C GLU A 8 -7.93 7.37 -54.28
N GLU A 9 -6.85 7.16 -53.52
CA GLU A 9 -5.48 7.51 -53.89
C GLU A 9 -4.61 6.28 -54.23
N LEU A 10 -5.12 5.06 -54.06
CA LEU A 10 -4.44 3.84 -54.52
C LEU A 10 -4.25 3.87 -56.05
N ASP A 11 -5.12 4.58 -56.76
CA ASP A 11 -5.02 4.81 -58.21
C ASP A 11 -3.99 5.91 -58.58
N LYS A 12 -3.35 6.56 -57.59
CA LYS A 12 -2.36 7.64 -57.78
C LYS A 12 -0.95 7.31 -57.26
N VAL A 13 -0.74 6.14 -56.64
CA VAL A 13 0.56 5.71 -56.14
C VAL A 13 1.45 5.29 -57.31
N SER A 14 2.62 5.91 -57.45
CA SER A 14 3.61 5.51 -58.47
C SER A 14 4.13 4.10 -58.20
N GLN A 15 4.53 3.36 -59.24
CA GLN A 15 4.99 1.97 -59.14
C GLN A 15 6.13 1.79 -58.11
N GLN A 16 7.04 2.76 -58.01
CA GLN A 16 8.10 2.81 -56.97
C GLN A 16 7.57 2.92 -55.54
N GLN A 17 6.53 3.72 -55.31
CA GLN A 17 5.90 3.83 -53.98
C GLN A 17 5.10 2.56 -53.64
N GLY A 18 4.53 1.89 -54.64
CA GLY A 18 3.89 0.58 -54.48
C GLY A 18 4.88 -0.52 -54.09
N ASP A 19 6.04 -0.58 -54.73
CA ASP A 19 7.10 -1.55 -54.40
C ASP A 19 7.70 -1.29 -53.00
N THR A 20 7.93 -0.02 -52.64
CA THR A 20 8.40 0.35 -51.29
C THR A 20 7.36 0.01 -50.22
N THR A 21 6.07 0.18 -50.52
CA THR A 21 4.96 -0.18 -49.60
C THR A 21 4.83 -1.71 -49.48
N ARG A 22 5.11 -2.45 -50.55
CA ARG A 22 5.12 -3.92 -50.57
C ARG A 22 6.22 -4.49 -49.67
N ASP A 23 7.46 -4.01 -49.81
CA ASP A 23 8.59 -4.47 -49.00
C ASP A 23 8.32 -4.20 -47.51
N VAL A 24 7.71 -3.05 -47.20
CA VAL A 24 7.27 -2.72 -45.84
C VAL A 24 6.20 -3.68 -45.33
N VAL A 25 5.19 -4.00 -46.12
CA VAL A 25 4.11 -4.94 -45.73
C VAL A 25 4.63 -6.38 -45.57
N GLU A 26 5.53 -6.83 -46.45
CA GLU A 26 6.15 -8.17 -46.35
C GLU A 26 6.99 -8.31 -45.07
N LEU A 27 7.82 -7.31 -44.74
CA LEU A 27 8.59 -7.28 -43.48
C LEU A 27 7.70 -7.25 -42.23
N GLU A 28 6.58 -6.53 -42.29
CA GLU A 28 5.59 -6.43 -41.21
C GLU A 28 4.89 -7.77 -40.95
N LEU A 29 4.57 -8.51 -42.01
CA LEU A 29 3.96 -9.84 -41.93
C LEU A 29 4.94 -10.87 -41.39
N GLU A 30 6.20 -10.85 -41.84
CA GLU A 30 7.25 -11.74 -41.33
C GLU A 30 7.52 -11.51 -39.83
N ALA A 31 7.53 -10.24 -39.39
CA ALA A 31 7.68 -9.89 -37.98
C ALA A 31 6.51 -10.39 -37.12
N LEU A 32 5.27 -10.28 -37.60
CA LEU A 32 4.09 -10.80 -36.91
C LEU A 32 4.13 -12.32 -36.81
N ASP A 33 4.48 -13.03 -37.89
CA ASP A 33 4.51 -14.49 -37.91
C ASP A 33 5.54 -15.09 -36.92
N ILE A 34 6.70 -14.44 -36.77
CA ILE A 34 7.71 -14.81 -35.77
C ILE A 34 7.16 -14.67 -34.34
N VAL A 35 6.47 -13.56 -34.04
CA VAL A 35 5.86 -13.32 -32.71
C VAL A 35 4.74 -14.32 -32.43
N VAL A 36 3.89 -14.60 -33.42
CA VAL A 36 2.80 -15.57 -33.30
C VAL A 36 3.35 -16.98 -33.05
N SER A 37 4.32 -17.41 -33.86
CA SER A 37 4.92 -18.75 -33.76
C SER A 37 5.59 -19.01 -32.41
N GLU A 38 6.26 -18.01 -31.85
CA GLU A 38 6.98 -18.15 -30.56
C GLU A 38 6.02 -18.08 -29.35
N ALA A 39 5.02 -17.19 -29.39
CA ALA A 39 3.94 -17.16 -28.40
C ALA A 39 3.18 -18.49 -28.35
N GLU A 40 2.98 -19.13 -29.51
CA GLU A 40 2.43 -20.48 -29.60
C GLU A 40 3.37 -21.54 -29.04
N GLN A 41 4.69 -21.45 -29.24
CA GLN A 41 5.68 -22.39 -28.68
C GLN A 41 5.78 -22.34 -27.16
N LYS A 42 5.86 -21.15 -26.55
CA LYS A 42 5.88 -20.98 -25.08
C LYS A 42 4.60 -21.51 -24.41
N ARG A 43 3.50 -21.61 -25.16
CA ARG A 43 2.19 -22.11 -24.72
C ARG A 43 1.89 -23.56 -25.10
N ARG A 44 2.85 -24.31 -25.67
CA ARG A 44 2.71 -25.76 -25.92
C ARG A 44 2.75 -26.55 -24.61
N GLY A 45 1.71 -26.37 -23.80
CA GLY A 45 1.30 -27.21 -22.69
C GLY A 45 -0.14 -27.63 -22.86
N GLU A 46 -1.07 -26.70 -23.08
CA GLU A 46 -2.49 -27.01 -23.27
C GLU A 46 -3.15 -25.92 -24.11
N PHE A 47 -3.48 -26.21 -25.37
CA PHE A 47 -4.38 -25.34 -26.13
C PHE A 47 -5.48 -26.14 -26.80
N TYR A 48 -6.70 -25.59 -26.65
CA TYR A 48 -8.01 -26.00 -27.18
C TYR A 48 -8.84 -26.99 -26.34
N ILE A 49 -9.37 -26.53 -25.20
CA ILE A 49 -10.55 -27.18 -24.58
C ILE A 49 -11.76 -26.22 -24.47
N ASN A 50 -11.59 -24.89 -24.32
CA ASN A 50 -12.71 -23.95 -24.13
C ASN A 50 -12.45 -22.51 -24.66
N ALA A 51 -13.52 -21.72 -24.80
CA ALA A 51 -13.51 -20.38 -25.43
C ALA A 51 -12.74 -19.32 -24.62
N HIS A 52 -12.75 -19.43 -23.29
CA HIS A 52 -12.08 -18.49 -22.37
C HIS A 52 -10.54 -18.55 -22.49
N GLN A 53 -9.95 -19.75 -22.58
CA GLN A 53 -8.51 -19.92 -22.79
C GLN A 53 -8.05 -19.42 -24.17
N ARG A 54 -8.93 -19.49 -25.19
CA ARG A 54 -8.68 -18.91 -26.52
C ARG A 54 -8.62 -17.38 -26.50
N GLN A 55 -9.46 -16.75 -25.68
CA GLN A 55 -9.49 -15.30 -25.53
C GLN A 55 -8.24 -14.79 -24.81
N LEU A 56 -7.84 -15.42 -23.69
CA LEU A 56 -6.55 -15.17 -23.04
C LEU A 56 -5.36 -15.42 -23.99
N GLY A 57 -5.51 -16.43 -24.85
CA GLY A 57 -4.69 -16.71 -26.02
C GLY A 57 -4.36 -15.48 -26.86
N TYR A 58 -5.43 -14.87 -27.34
CA TYR A 58 -5.42 -13.71 -28.20
C TYR A 58 -4.89 -12.46 -27.49
N ASP A 59 -5.27 -12.26 -26.22
CA ASP A 59 -4.89 -11.07 -25.46
C ASP A 59 -3.37 -11.01 -25.21
N GLU A 60 -2.70 -12.14 -24.95
CA GLU A 60 -1.22 -12.18 -24.90
C GLU A 60 -0.57 -11.92 -26.26
N LEU A 61 -1.09 -12.52 -27.35
CA LEU A 61 -0.62 -12.26 -28.71
C LEU A 61 -0.74 -10.77 -29.08
N TYR A 62 -1.84 -10.13 -28.67
CA TYR A 62 -2.07 -8.71 -28.85
C TYR A 62 -1.02 -7.86 -28.11
N ARG A 63 -0.79 -8.14 -26.82
CA ARG A 63 0.20 -7.40 -25.99
C ARG A 63 1.64 -7.52 -26.51
N HIS A 64 1.97 -8.67 -27.08
CA HIS A 64 3.30 -8.99 -27.58
C HIS A 64 3.54 -8.55 -29.04
N GLY A 65 2.53 -8.63 -29.90
CA GLY A 65 2.65 -8.38 -31.36
C GLY A 65 2.23 -6.99 -31.83
N PHE A 66 1.30 -6.32 -31.15
CA PHE A 66 0.61 -5.11 -31.66
C PHE A 66 1.02 -3.84 -30.90
N GLY A 67 2.32 -3.54 -30.96
CA GLY A 67 2.96 -2.41 -30.29
C GLY A 67 2.98 -1.09 -31.08
N LYS A 68 3.94 -0.22 -30.73
CA LYS A 68 4.28 1.01 -31.47
C LYS A 68 5.56 0.76 -32.27
N THR A 69 5.55 1.07 -33.57
CA THR A 69 6.75 1.01 -34.41
C THR A 69 7.19 2.42 -34.78
N VAL A 70 8.47 2.71 -34.59
CA VAL A 70 9.10 4.01 -34.86
C VAL A 70 10.20 3.81 -35.89
N VAL A 71 10.12 4.57 -36.97
CA VAL A 71 11.12 4.53 -38.03
C VAL A 71 11.93 5.82 -37.98
N ILE A 72 13.25 5.68 -37.93
CA ILE A 72 14.19 6.80 -37.86
C ILE A 72 15.11 6.80 -39.09
N ASP A 73 15.38 7.99 -39.60
CA ASP A 73 16.47 8.22 -40.56
C ASP A 73 17.67 8.73 -39.78
N THR A 74 18.78 8.00 -39.86
CA THR A 74 20.04 8.31 -39.16
C THR A 74 21.12 8.76 -40.14
N GLU A 75 22.04 9.59 -39.67
CA GLU A 75 23.20 10.03 -40.44
C GLU A 75 24.19 8.88 -40.71
N LEU A 76 24.38 7.98 -39.74
CA LEU A 76 25.44 6.97 -39.77
C LEU A 76 24.98 5.56 -40.22
N GLU A 77 23.76 5.15 -39.90
CA GLU A 77 23.25 3.79 -40.13
C GLU A 77 22.09 3.72 -41.16
N GLY A 78 21.71 4.86 -41.76
CA GLY A 78 20.58 4.94 -42.69
C GLY A 78 19.22 4.82 -41.98
N ARG A 79 18.23 4.21 -42.65
CA ARG A 79 16.86 4.08 -42.12
C ARG A 79 16.71 2.85 -41.25
N LEU A 80 16.31 3.04 -39.99
CA LEU A 80 16.13 1.98 -38.99
C LEU A 80 14.67 1.92 -38.52
N SER A 81 14.19 0.72 -38.20
CA SER A 81 12.84 0.49 -37.68
C SER A 81 12.92 -0.19 -36.32
N PHE A 82 12.25 0.39 -35.33
CA PHE A 82 12.22 -0.12 -33.97
C PHE A 82 10.79 -0.34 -33.51
N ARG A 83 10.54 -1.45 -32.82
CA ARG A 83 9.22 -1.81 -32.32
C ARG A 83 9.25 -1.94 -30.80
N VAL A 84 8.27 -1.36 -30.13
CA VAL A 84 8.06 -1.51 -28.70
C VAL A 84 6.70 -2.16 -28.43
N SER A 85 6.71 -3.31 -27.75
CA SER A 85 5.52 -4.07 -27.33
C SER A 85 4.95 -3.53 -26.01
N GLN A 86 3.74 -3.95 -25.62
CA GLN A 86 3.20 -3.60 -24.30
C GLN A 86 3.80 -4.46 -23.19
N ALA A 87 4.10 -5.72 -23.46
CA ALA A 87 4.73 -6.62 -22.50
C ALA A 87 6.26 -6.60 -22.61
N THR A 88 6.94 -6.84 -21.49
CA THR A 88 8.36 -7.21 -21.47
C THR A 88 8.52 -8.60 -22.08
N CYS A 89 9.41 -8.69 -23.07
CA CYS A 89 9.59 -9.88 -23.88
C CYS A 89 11.06 -10.31 -23.83
N ASP A 90 11.32 -11.56 -23.42
CA ASP A 90 12.68 -12.14 -23.42
C ASP A 90 13.28 -12.28 -24.83
N TYR A 91 12.46 -12.17 -25.87
CA TYR A 91 12.78 -12.44 -27.27
C TYR A 91 13.16 -11.17 -28.04
N ALA A 92 13.88 -10.24 -27.43
CA ALA A 92 14.45 -9.07 -28.11
C ALA A 92 15.49 -9.52 -29.17
N SER A 93 15.02 -10.11 -30.27
CA SER A 93 15.86 -10.44 -31.40
C SER A 93 16.13 -9.15 -32.17
N ILE A 94 17.40 -8.76 -32.16
CA ILE A 94 17.98 -7.62 -32.89
C ILE A 94 17.55 -7.59 -34.38
N PRO A 95 17.32 -8.72 -35.10
CA PRO A 95 16.93 -8.70 -36.51
C PRO A 95 15.61 -7.97 -36.83
N LEU A 96 14.66 -7.94 -35.89
CA LEU A 96 13.32 -7.34 -36.08
C LEU A 96 13.17 -5.96 -35.40
N GLY A 97 14.23 -5.45 -34.77
CA GLY A 97 14.21 -4.14 -34.10
C GLY A 97 13.31 -4.06 -32.86
N PHE A 98 12.97 -5.20 -32.23
CA PHE A 98 12.15 -5.22 -31.02
C PHE A 98 12.92 -4.70 -29.80
N ALA A 99 12.27 -3.83 -29.02
CA ALA A 99 12.78 -3.24 -27.80
C ALA A 99 11.76 -3.44 -26.67
N THR A 100 12.24 -3.84 -25.48
CA THR A 100 11.41 -3.88 -24.28
C THR A 100 11.06 -2.45 -23.84
N PRO A 101 9.86 -2.21 -23.27
CA PRO A 101 9.39 -0.86 -22.91
C PRO A 101 10.35 -0.01 -22.10
N ASP A 102 11.14 -0.65 -21.24
CA ASP A 102 12.02 0.02 -20.28
C ASP A 102 13.48 0.07 -20.72
N SER A 103 13.83 -0.59 -21.84
CA SER A 103 15.14 -0.41 -22.46
C SER A 103 15.32 1.04 -22.97
N PRO A 104 16.57 1.54 -23.11
CA PRO A 104 16.81 2.89 -23.66
C PRO A 104 16.12 3.12 -25.00
N LEU A 105 16.09 2.09 -25.85
CA LEU A 105 15.42 2.12 -27.14
C LEU A 105 13.89 2.10 -27.04
N GLY A 106 13.34 1.29 -26.13
CA GLY A 106 11.89 1.25 -25.87
C GLY A 106 11.37 2.56 -25.29
N ARG A 107 12.12 3.18 -24.36
CA ARG A 107 11.82 4.51 -23.82
C ARG A 107 11.77 5.56 -24.92
N LEU A 108 12.78 5.59 -25.80
CA LEU A 108 12.80 6.46 -26.98
C LEU A 108 11.58 6.22 -27.87
N CYS A 109 11.24 4.97 -28.16
CA CYS A 109 10.09 4.65 -29.01
C CYS A 109 8.77 5.12 -28.41
N ARG A 110 8.63 5.08 -27.08
CA ARG A 110 7.41 5.49 -26.37
C ARG A 110 7.17 7.01 -26.45
N VAL A 111 8.20 7.83 -26.26
CA VAL A 111 8.09 9.31 -26.35
C VAL A 111 8.24 9.87 -27.76
N ALA A 112 8.65 9.04 -28.73
CA ALA A 112 8.84 9.46 -30.12
C ALA A 112 7.62 10.20 -30.69
N LYS A 113 7.88 11.38 -31.24
CA LYS A 113 6.93 12.23 -31.99
C LYS A 113 7.41 12.37 -33.44
N LEU A 114 6.47 12.40 -34.38
CA LEU A 114 6.78 12.55 -35.80
C LEU A 114 7.54 13.87 -36.06
N GLY A 115 8.65 13.81 -36.78
CA GLY A 115 9.48 14.98 -37.12
C GLY A 115 10.47 15.41 -36.03
N MET A 116 10.53 14.72 -34.89
CA MET A 116 11.49 14.99 -33.82
C MET A 116 12.92 14.69 -34.29
N LYS A 117 13.85 15.62 -34.03
CA LYS A 117 15.28 15.52 -34.36
C LYS A 117 16.09 15.36 -33.08
N LEU A 118 17.01 14.40 -33.07
CA LEU A 118 17.82 14.02 -31.92
C LEU A 118 19.24 13.68 -32.37
N GLU A 119 20.16 13.59 -31.41
CA GLU A 119 21.55 13.22 -31.66
C GLU A 119 21.95 12.05 -30.75
N SER A 120 22.64 11.06 -31.29
CA SER A 120 23.15 9.90 -30.54
C SER A 120 24.58 9.58 -30.94
N PRO A 121 25.46 9.19 -30.00
CA PRO A 121 26.83 8.75 -30.31
C PRO A 121 26.88 7.58 -31.31
N LYS A 122 25.80 6.77 -31.38
CA LYS A 122 25.71 5.61 -32.28
C LYS A 122 25.22 5.98 -33.68
N TRP A 123 24.33 6.97 -33.80
CA TRP A 123 23.56 7.22 -35.03
C TRP A 123 23.83 8.58 -35.68
N GLY A 124 24.58 9.45 -35.02
CA GLY A 124 24.71 10.86 -35.42
C GLY A 124 23.41 11.62 -35.20
N GLU A 125 23.17 12.66 -36.00
CA GLU A 125 21.84 13.29 -36.05
C GLU A 125 20.83 12.31 -36.68
N TYR A 126 19.66 12.18 -36.05
CA TYR A 126 18.59 11.34 -36.56
C TYR A 126 17.22 12.01 -36.42
N THR A 127 16.32 11.70 -37.36
CA THR A 127 14.96 12.25 -37.41
C THR A 127 13.94 11.11 -37.38
N ILE A 128 12.90 11.26 -36.56
CA ILE A 128 11.75 10.34 -36.57
C ILE A 128 10.88 10.66 -37.79
N VAL A 129 10.85 9.74 -38.75
CA VAL A 129 10.18 9.95 -40.05
C VAL A 129 8.83 9.25 -40.16
N GLU A 130 8.60 8.23 -39.34
CA GLU A 130 7.36 7.46 -39.36
C GLU A 130 7.04 6.88 -37.99
N ILE A 131 5.76 6.89 -37.62
CA ILE A 131 5.22 6.22 -36.42
C ILE A 131 4.01 5.39 -36.86
N ARG A 132 4.01 4.10 -36.51
CA ARG A 132 2.92 3.15 -36.79
C ARG A 132 2.35 2.63 -35.47
N ASN A 133 1.05 2.83 -35.28
CA ASN A 133 0.30 2.24 -34.17
C ASN A 133 -0.56 1.09 -34.71
N PHE A 134 -0.40 -0.10 -34.13
CA PHE A 134 -1.06 -1.33 -34.61
C PHE A 134 -2.47 -1.56 -34.05
N SER A 135 -3.10 -0.51 -33.56
CA SER A 135 -4.39 -0.55 -32.87
C SER A 135 -5.61 -0.73 -33.79
N ARG A 136 -5.38 -1.11 -35.06
CA ARG A 136 -6.42 -1.38 -36.08
C ARG A 136 -7.02 -2.79 -35.99
N TYR A 137 -6.64 -3.59 -34.99
CA TYR A 137 -6.95 -5.02 -34.88
C TYR A 137 -7.56 -5.37 -33.50
N SER A 138 -8.59 -4.63 -33.08
CA SER A 138 -9.41 -4.95 -31.89
C SER A 138 -10.69 -5.73 -32.26
N GLY A 139 -11.29 -6.42 -31.28
CA GLY A 139 -12.62 -7.03 -31.41
C GLY A 139 -12.67 -8.47 -31.95
N LYS A 140 -13.89 -9.05 -31.96
CA LYS A 140 -14.17 -10.42 -32.49
C LYS A 140 -13.78 -10.56 -33.96
N GLU A 141 -13.93 -9.49 -34.72
CA GLU A 141 -13.57 -9.41 -36.14
C GLU A 141 -12.05 -9.60 -36.31
N ALA A 142 -11.22 -8.97 -35.46
CA ALA A 142 -9.77 -9.13 -35.54
C ALA A 142 -9.31 -10.58 -35.27
N ALA A 143 -9.99 -11.33 -34.40
CA ALA A 143 -9.74 -12.77 -34.19
C ALA A 143 -10.10 -13.62 -35.43
N GLU A 144 -11.14 -13.23 -36.18
CA GLU A 144 -11.47 -13.82 -37.49
C GLU A 144 -10.49 -13.36 -38.58
N HIS A 145 -9.99 -12.13 -38.53
CA HIS A 145 -9.02 -11.58 -39.46
C HIS A 145 -7.62 -12.20 -39.30
N ILE A 146 -7.09 -12.34 -38.08
CA ILE A 146 -5.83 -13.07 -37.82
C ILE A 146 -5.95 -14.52 -38.31
N ARG A 147 -7.13 -15.15 -38.18
CA ARG A 147 -7.43 -16.45 -38.80
C ARG A 147 -7.47 -16.39 -40.33
N ASN A 148 -8.07 -15.38 -40.93
CA ASN A 148 -8.13 -15.22 -42.39
C ASN A 148 -6.74 -14.94 -43.00
N PHE A 149 -5.85 -14.26 -42.27
CA PHE A 149 -4.44 -14.12 -42.66
C PHE A 149 -3.69 -15.46 -42.62
N ARG A 150 -3.98 -16.31 -41.62
CA ARG A 150 -3.54 -17.72 -41.56
C ARG A 150 -4.09 -18.58 -42.70
N VAL A 151 -5.31 -18.31 -43.16
CA VAL A 151 -5.93 -19.03 -44.30
C VAL A 151 -5.30 -18.60 -45.64
N MET A 152 -4.83 -17.36 -45.77
CA MET A 152 -4.09 -16.88 -46.96
C MET A 152 -2.74 -17.58 -47.16
N GLU A 153 -2.10 -18.08 -46.10
CA GLU A 153 -0.95 -18.99 -46.22
C GLU A 153 -1.34 -20.38 -46.76
N SER A 154 -2.56 -20.85 -46.49
CA SER A 154 -2.94 -22.24 -46.80
C SER A 154 -3.52 -22.45 -48.20
N GLN A 155 -4.05 -21.41 -48.84
CA GLN A 155 -4.64 -21.52 -50.18
C GLN A 155 -4.27 -20.32 -51.06
N SER A 156 -3.17 -20.46 -51.82
CA SER A 156 -2.81 -19.76 -53.06
C SER A 156 -1.46 -19.04 -53.13
N LEU A 157 -0.41 -19.62 -52.53
CA LEU A 157 0.98 -19.35 -52.92
C LEU A 157 1.62 -20.56 -53.62
N GLN A 158 0.97 -21.05 -54.69
CA GLN A 158 1.72 -21.69 -55.77
C GLN A 158 2.24 -20.59 -56.68
N LEU A 159 3.52 -20.28 -56.51
CA LEU A 159 4.31 -19.30 -57.26
C LEU A 159 4.16 -19.52 -58.79
N ALA A 160 3.44 -18.63 -59.44
CA ALA A 160 3.47 -18.41 -60.89
C ALA A 160 4.13 -17.03 -61.19
N PRO A 161 4.71 -16.81 -62.38
CA PRO A 161 5.74 -15.80 -62.58
C PRO A 161 5.28 -14.33 -62.39
N ARG A 162 6.27 -13.53 -61.96
CA ARG A 162 6.25 -12.25 -61.21
C ARG A 162 5.34 -11.09 -61.64
N GLU A 163 4.75 -11.09 -62.83
CA GLU A 163 3.98 -9.91 -63.31
C GLU A 163 2.46 -10.13 -63.36
N ALA A 164 1.98 -11.37 -63.45
CA ALA A 164 0.54 -11.67 -63.43
C ALA A 164 -0.04 -11.69 -62.00
N ALA A 165 0.81 -11.95 -61.00
CA ALA A 165 0.41 -12.10 -59.60
C ALA A 165 -0.05 -10.78 -58.96
N PHE A 166 0.55 -9.63 -59.31
CA PHE A 166 0.21 -8.35 -58.69
C PHE A 166 -1.19 -7.87 -59.08
N ASN A 167 -1.54 -7.94 -60.37
CA ASN A 167 -2.89 -7.58 -60.82
C ASN A 167 -3.94 -8.54 -60.27
N ALA A 168 -3.61 -9.82 -60.08
CA ALA A 168 -4.50 -10.79 -59.44
C ALA A 168 -4.64 -10.53 -57.91
N ILE A 169 -3.56 -10.19 -57.21
CA ILE A 169 -3.57 -9.86 -55.78
C ILE A 169 -4.30 -8.55 -55.53
N VAL A 170 -4.03 -7.49 -56.31
CA VAL A 170 -4.75 -6.21 -56.24
C VAL A 170 -6.20 -6.37 -56.68
N SER A 171 -6.51 -7.22 -57.66
CA SER A 171 -7.89 -7.54 -58.04
C SER A 171 -8.60 -8.36 -56.96
N ASN A 172 -7.92 -9.25 -56.26
CA ASN A 172 -8.47 -10.03 -55.15
C ASN A 172 -8.63 -9.17 -53.89
N LEU A 173 -7.71 -8.26 -53.61
CA LEU A 173 -7.83 -7.26 -52.55
C LEU A 173 -8.96 -6.27 -52.85
N ARG A 174 -9.08 -5.79 -54.11
CA ARG A 174 -10.21 -4.99 -54.57
C ARG A 174 -11.51 -5.75 -54.51
N ALA A 175 -11.55 -7.03 -54.89
CA ALA A 175 -12.75 -7.85 -54.81
C ALA A 175 -13.14 -8.19 -53.36
N ALA A 176 -12.17 -8.38 -52.46
CA ALA A 176 -12.39 -8.58 -51.04
C ALA A 176 -12.88 -7.28 -50.36
N LEU A 177 -12.28 -6.14 -50.69
CA LEU A 177 -12.73 -4.81 -50.25
C LEU A 177 -14.11 -4.46 -50.85
N HIS A 178 -14.38 -4.77 -52.12
CA HIS A 178 -15.71 -4.59 -52.71
C HIS A 178 -16.76 -5.52 -52.10
N ARG A 179 -16.41 -6.76 -51.75
CA ARG A 179 -17.30 -7.65 -50.97
C ARG A 179 -17.53 -7.12 -49.55
N TRP A 180 -16.51 -6.52 -48.94
CA TRP A 180 -16.60 -5.85 -47.64
C TRP A 180 -17.55 -4.65 -47.68
N PHE A 181 -17.48 -3.83 -48.74
CA PHE A 181 -18.42 -2.72 -48.97
C PHE A 181 -19.79 -3.14 -49.53
N ALA A 182 -19.93 -4.33 -50.10
CA ALA A 182 -21.22 -4.84 -50.61
C ALA A 182 -22.01 -5.64 -49.56
N ASN A 183 -21.35 -6.20 -48.54
CA ASN A 183 -21.98 -6.96 -47.47
C ASN A 183 -22.51 -6.10 -46.30
N SER A 184 -22.41 -4.77 -46.39
CA SER A 184 -23.11 -3.85 -45.50
C SER A 184 -24.63 -3.80 -45.75
N GLU A 185 -25.13 -4.46 -46.81
CA GLU A 185 -26.54 -4.80 -46.93
C GLU A 185 -26.74 -6.32 -46.75
N LEU A 186 -27.61 -6.66 -45.80
CA LEU A 186 -28.01 -8.01 -45.37
C LEU A 186 -28.02 -9.09 -46.48
N ALA A 187 -27.11 -10.05 -46.40
CA ALA A 187 -27.15 -11.24 -47.26
C ALA A 187 -28.13 -12.30 -46.70
N LYS A 188 -29.31 -12.39 -47.31
CA LYS A 188 -30.25 -13.51 -47.22
C LYS A 188 -29.54 -14.82 -47.61
N VAL A 189 -29.43 -15.77 -46.68
CA VAL A 189 -28.93 -17.12 -46.94
C VAL A 189 -30.06 -17.99 -47.51
N LYS A 190 -29.85 -18.58 -48.70
CA LYS A 190 -30.66 -19.71 -49.21
C LYS A 190 -30.15 -21.01 -48.59
N PRO A 191 -31.01 -21.94 -48.15
CA PRO A 191 -30.57 -23.22 -47.61
C PRO A 191 -30.32 -24.20 -48.76
N GLY A 192 -29.15 -24.86 -48.74
CA GLY A 192 -28.85 -26.04 -49.54
C GLY A 192 -28.33 -27.12 -48.62
N PHE A 193 -29.20 -28.07 -48.25
CA PHE A 193 -28.84 -29.31 -47.56
C PHE A 193 -28.99 -30.47 -48.56
N GLU A 194 -27.92 -31.24 -48.73
CA GLU A 194 -27.98 -32.63 -49.21
C GLU A 194 -27.16 -33.50 -48.24
N GLY A 195 -27.72 -34.65 -47.84
CA GLY A 195 -26.92 -35.85 -47.61
C GLY A 195 -26.79 -36.43 -46.19
N ASP A 196 -27.90 -36.93 -45.65
CA ASP A 196 -28.09 -38.25 -45.02
C ASP A 196 -27.38 -38.74 -43.72
N ALA A 197 -28.27 -39.15 -42.81
CA ALA A 197 -28.33 -40.43 -42.08
C ALA A 197 -27.68 -40.59 -40.69
N SER A 198 -28.58 -40.54 -39.68
CA SER A 198 -28.93 -41.61 -38.71
C SER A 198 -28.68 -41.35 -37.22
N ILE A 199 -29.79 -41.45 -36.47
CA ILE A 199 -29.92 -41.43 -35.00
C ILE A 199 -30.19 -42.88 -34.56
N PRO A 200 -29.77 -43.30 -33.34
CA PRO A 200 -30.81 -43.64 -32.37
C PRO A 200 -30.53 -43.17 -30.92
N ALA A 201 -31.54 -42.46 -30.41
CA ALA A 201 -32.23 -42.54 -29.11
C ALA A 201 -31.52 -43.06 -27.84
N GLY A 202 -31.57 -42.22 -26.80
CA GLY A 202 -31.53 -42.57 -25.39
C GLY A 202 -31.90 -41.36 -24.53
N ALA A 203 -33.14 -41.32 -24.04
CA ALA A 203 -33.81 -40.18 -23.43
C ALA A 203 -33.49 -39.97 -21.94
N ALA A 204 -33.53 -38.72 -21.47
CA ALA A 204 -34.26 -38.31 -20.25
C ALA A 204 -34.43 -36.78 -20.19
N THR A 205 -35.67 -36.41 -19.91
CA THR A 205 -36.38 -35.11 -19.89
C THR A 205 -36.04 -34.17 -18.73
N SER A 206 -36.17 -32.86 -18.95
CA SER A 206 -36.91 -31.94 -18.06
C SER A 206 -37.15 -30.53 -18.65
N ALA A 207 -38.42 -30.29 -19.04
CA ALA A 207 -39.23 -29.07 -18.98
C ALA A 207 -38.63 -27.69 -19.37
N GLU A 208 -39.07 -27.22 -20.54
CA GLU A 208 -39.08 -25.82 -20.98
C GLU A 208 -40.32 -25.08 -20.44
N MET A 209 -40.17 -23.78 -20.17
CA MET A 209 -41.25 -22.83 -19.91
C MET A 209 -41.10 -21.72 -20.97
N GLU A 210 -42.06 -21.66 -21.90
CA GLU A 210 -42.12 -20.72 -23.03
C GLU A 210 -42.27 -19.26 -22.57
N PHE A 211 -41.53 -18.35 -23.22
CA PHE A 211 -41.86 -16.92 -23.30
C PHE A 211 -41.94 -16.54 -24.78
N ASP A 212 -43.13 -16.10 -25.16
CA ASP A 212 -43.54 -15.67 -26.50
C ASP A 212 -43.06 -14.24 -26.74
N PHE A 213 -42.31 -13.99 -27.81
CA PHE A 213 -41.94 -12.65 -28.28
C PHE A 213 -42.43 -12.51 -29.73
N ASP A 214 -43.58 -11.84 -29.88
CA ASP A 214 -44.11 -11.38 -31.16
C ASP A 214 -43.12 -10.39 -31.82
N PHE A 215 -42.61 -10.76 -32.99
CA PHE A 215 -41.86 -9.88 -33.88
C PHE A 215 -42.85 -9.13 -34.80
N GLU A 216 -43.11 -7.85 -34.53
CA GLU A 216 -43.73 -6.95 -35.52
C GLU A 216 -42.67 -6.47 -36.55
N GLU A 217 -43.05 -6.52 -37.83
CA GLU A 217 -42.23 -6.20 -39.00
C GLU A 217 -41.68 -4.76 -39.00
N PRO A 218 -40.44 -4.52 -39.49
CA PRO A 218 -39.92 -3.17 -39.63
C PRO A 218 -40.46 -2.46 -40.87
N VAL A 219 -40.95 -1.24 -40.67
CA VAL A 219 -41.33 -0.26 -41.71
C VAL A 219 -40.06 0.25 -42.40
N MET A 220 -40.02 0.12 -43.73
CA MET A 220 -38.98 0.69 -44.60
C MET A 220 -39.10 2.22 -44.61
N LEU A 221 -38.05 2.94 -44.20
CA LEU A 221 -37.89 4.37 -44.43
C LEU A 221 -36.71 4.58 -45.40
N GLU A 222 -36.96 5.38 -46.44
CA GLU A 222 -36.07 5.66 -47.56
C GLU A 222 -34.84 6.48 -47.14
N ASP A 223 -33.65 6.02 -47.54
CA ASP A 223 -32.37 6.68 -47.29
C ASP A 223 -32.25 8.01 -48.04
N ALA A 224 -31.95 9.08 -47.30
CA ALA A 224 -31.42 10.32 -47.85
C ALA A 224 -29.90 10.37 -47.60
N ASP A 225 -29.13 10.44 -48.69
CA ASP A 225 -27.67 10.57 -48.73
C ASP A 225 -27.12 11.61 -47.74
N VAL A 226 -26.43 11.15 -46.69
CA VAL A 226 -25.50 11.97 -45.89
C VAL A 226 -24.14 11.27 -45.91
N GLY A 227 -23.14 11.93 -46.50
CA GLY A 227 -21.82 11.38 -46.77
C GLY A 227 -21.15 10.77 -45.54
N GLN A 228 -20.89 9.46 -45.60
CA GLN A 228 -20.12 8.72 -44.61
C GLN A 228 -18.63 9.08 -44.72
N PHE A 229 -18.13 9.90 -43.80
CA PHE A 229 -16.70 10.00 -43.53
C PHE A 229 -16.28 8.86 -42.59
N ASN A 230 -15.37 8.00 -43.03
CA ASN A 230 -14.78 6.95 -42.18
C ASN A 230 -14.06 7.56 -40.97
N GLN A 231 -14.67 7.47 -39.78
CA GLN A 231 -14.16 8.01 -38.51
C GLN A 231 -13.55 6.91 -37.64
N TYR A 232 -12.29 6.54 -37.93
CA TYR A 232 -11.45 5.81 -36.98
C TYR A 232 -10.64 6.80 -36.13
N ASP A 233 -10.35 6.45 -34.87
CA ASP A 233 -9.58 7.31 -34.00
C ASP A 233 -8.04 7.29 -34.26
N ILE A 234 -7.27 8.19 -33.62
CA ILE A 234 -5.79 8.19 -33.67
C ILE A 234 -5.23 6.91 -33.01
N PHE A 235 -6.08 6.24 -32.23
CA PHE A 235 -5.86 4.97 -31.56
C PHE A 235 -6.47 3.79 -32.35
N GLY A 236 -6.80 3.94 -33.63
CA GLY A 236 -7.28 2.88 -34.53
C GLY A 236 -8.66 2.28 -34.24
N ARG A 237 -9.41 2.79 -33.26
CA ARG A 237 -10.74 2.29 -32.86
C ARG A 237 -11.85 2.95 -33.66
N SER A 238 -12.89 2.19 -34.00
CA SER A 238 -14.14 2.75 -34.55
C SER A 238 -14.95 3.47 -33.45
N GLU A 239 -15.86 4.37 -33.83
CA GLU A 239 -16.75 5.02 -32.86
C GLU A 239 -17.59 3.99 -32.06
N GLN A 240 -17.93 2.84 -32.65
CA GLN A 240 -18.61 1.72 -31.97
C GLN A 240 -17.73 0.99 -30.95
N GLU A 241 -16.42 0.87 -31.19
CA GLU A 241 -15.50 0.21 -30.25
C GLU A 241 -15.13 1.09 -29.05
N GLN A 242 -15.12 2.41 -29.22
CA GLN A 242 -15.04 3.36 -28.08
C GLN A 242 -16.28 3.28 -27.19
N ASP A 243 -17.39 2.86 -27.79
CA ASP A 243 -18.69 2.81 -27.16
C ASP A 243 -18.88 1.54 -26.29
N ASP A 244 -18.16 0.45 -26.57
CA ASP A 244 -18.34 -0.83 -25.87
C ASP A 244 -17.27 -1.14 -24.79
N TYR A 245 -16.12 -0.44 -24.79
CA TYR A 245 -15.03 -0.71 -23.84
C TYR A 245 -15.17 0.03 -22.50
N TYR A 246 -15.19 -0.72 -21.40
CA TYR A 246 -15.29 -0.22 -20.02
C TYR A 246 -13.92 -0.26 -19.32
N GLY A 247 -13.03 0.71 -19.57
CA GLY A 247 -11.69 0.79 -18.96
C GLY A 247 -10.79 1.91 -19.54
N LEU A 248 -9.52 2.00 -19.09
CA LEU A 248 -8.50 2.89 -19.66
C LEU A 248 -7.83 2.25 -20.89
N SER A 249 -7.70 3.00 -21.98
CA SER A 249 -7.03 2.51 -23.20
C SER A 249 -5.54 2.23 -22.95
N THR A 250 -5.07 1.00 -23.17
CA THR A 250 -3.64 0.64 -23.10
C THR A 250 -2.72 1.45 -24.01
N TYR A 251 -3.26 2.23 -24.96
CA TYR A 251 -2.50 3.15 -25.80
C TYR A 251 -1.63 4.12 -24.99
N PHE A 252 -2.09 4.57 -23.81
CA PHE A 252 -1.32 5.50 -22.98
C PHE A 252 0.05 4.93 -22.60
N PHE A 253 0.16 3.60 -22.45
CA PHE A 253 1.38 2.95 -21.98
C PHE A 253 2.50 3.06 -23.03
N LEU A 254 2.13 3.01 -24.31
CA LEU A 254 3.05 3.11 -25.45
C LEU A 254 3.21 4.53 -26.00
N ASN A 255 2.35 5.47 -25.58
CA ASN A 255 2.41 6.88 -25.98
C ASN A 255 2.30 7.84 -24.78
N PRO A 256 3.18 7.69 -23.77
CA PRO A 256 3.25 8.63 -22.66
C PRO A 256 3.81 9.98 -23.12
N THR A 257 3.52 11.05 -22.38
CA THR A 257 4.35 12.26 -22.43
C THR A 257 5.70 12.00 -21.77
N ASP A 258 6.64 12.92 -21.91
CA ASP A 258 7.94 12.80 -21.24
C ASP A 258 7.78 12.72 -19.72
N GLU A 259 6.90 13.56 -19.13
CA GLU A 259 6.61 13.54 -17.68
C GLU A 259 5.89 12.25 -17.26
N GLN A 260 4.96 11.74 -18.07
CA GLN A 260 4.31 10.46 -17.80
C GLN A 260 5.32 9.31 -17.82
N LEU A 261 6.25 9.30 -18.79
CA LEU A 261 7.28 8.27 -18.88
C LEU A 261 8.25 8.34 -17.69
N GLU A 262 8.62 9.55 -17.27
CA GLU A 262 9.45 9.77 -16.08
C GLU A 262 8.80 9.18 -14.83
N ILE A 263 7.51 9.43 -14.61
CA ILE A 263 6.74 8.85 -13.50
C ILE A 263 6.73 7.31 -13.59
N MET A 264 6.44 6.76 -14.77
CA MET A 264 6.31 5.32 -14.98
C MET A 264 7.62 4.58 -14.75
N THR A 265 8.75 5.16 -15.17
CA THR A 265 10.09 4.53 -15.10
C THR A 265 10.86 4.87 -13.84
N ASN A 266 10.25 5.61 -12.92
CA ASN A 266 10.91 6.01 -11.68
C ASN A 266 11.21 4.80 -10.78
N SER A 267 12.38 4.81 -10.15
CA SER A 267 12.86 3.69 -9.34
C SER A 267 11.90 3.35 -8.19
N ALA A 268 11.86 2.08 -7.81
CA ALA A 268 11.15 1.59 -6.63
C ALA A 268 11.60 2.31 -5.33
N SER A 269 12.86 2.75 -5.28
CA SER A 269 13.47 3.48 -4.15
C SER A 269 13.19 4.98 -4.12
N ALA A 270 12.46 5.52 -5.11
CA ALA A 270 12.18 6.96 -5.19
C ALA A 270 11.30 7.48 -4.04
N GLY A 271 10.71 6.57 -3.25
CA GLY A 271 9.81 6.92 -2.16
C GLY A 271 8.44 7.36 -2.65
N PRO A 272 7.70 8.12 -1.82
CA PRO A 272 6.36 8.56 -2.15
C PRO A 272 6.37 9.67 -3.20
N MET A 273 5.43 9.60 -4.13
CA MET A 273 5.22 10.65 -5.12
C MET A 273 3.75 11.02 -5.28
N LEU A 274 3.52 12.28 -5.58
CA LEU A 274 2.24 12.87 -5.94
C LEU A 274 2.26 13.26 -7.41
N VAL A 275 1.38 12.66 -8.19
CA VAL A 275 1.10 13.01 -9.58
C VAL A 275 -0.18 13.84 -9.61
N GLU A 276 0.02 15.16 -9.62
CA GLU A 276 -1.03 16.11 -9.93
C GLU A 276 -1.14 16.31 -11.43
N GLY A 277 -2.26 16.86 -11.86
CA GLY A 277 -2.44 17.15 -13.27
C GLY A 277 -3.84 17.57 -13.62
N VAL A 278 -3.95 18.22 -14.77
CA VAL A 278 -5.23 18.68 -15.30
C VAL A 278 -6.17 17.54 -15.61
N ALA A 279 -7.46 17.85 -15.77
CA ALA A 279 -8.42 16.84 -16.16
C ALA A 279 -8.04 16.24 -17.53
N GLY A 280 -8.17 14.93 -17.68
CA GLY A 280 -7.79 14.25 -18.91
C GLY A 280 -6.28 14.11 -19.15
N SER A 281 -5.42 14.46 -18.19
CA SER A 281 -3.96 14.34 -18.33
C SER A 281 -3.38 12.95 -18.13
N GLY A 282 -4.21 11.93 -17.91
CA GLY A 282 -3.75 10.56 -17.74
C GLY A 282 -2.99 10.30 -16.42
N LYS A 283 -3.35 10.97 -15.33
CA LYS A 283 -2.75 10.77 -14.00
C LYS A 283 -2.82 9.31 -13.54
N THR A 284 -4.03 8.76 -13.52
CA THR A 284 -4.29 7.35 -13.15
C THR A 284 -3.59 6.39 -14.10
N CYS A 285 -3.52 6.73 -15.39
CA CYS A 285 -2.73 5.99 -16.37
C CYS A 285 -1.24 5.95 -16.02
N ALA A 286 -0.65 7.08 -15.62
CA ALA A 286 0.75 7.15 -15.21
C ALA A 286 1.00 6.29 -13.96
N ALA A 287 0.06 6.27 -13.00
CA ALA A 287 0.16 5.43 -11.81
C ALA A 287 0.11 3.93 -12.12
N LEU A 288 -0.87 3.49 -12.91
CA LEU A 288 -0.98 2.11 -13.37
C LEU A 288 0.23 1.72 -14.22
N GLY A 289 0.70 2.64 -15.05
CA GLY A 289 1.92 2.50 -15.83
C GLY A 289 3.15 2.27 -14.96
N ARG A 290 3.29 3.00 -13.86
CA ARG A 290 4.36 2.79 -12.88
C ARG A 290 4.20 1.44 -12.18
N ALA A 291 3.01 1.08 -11.72
CA ALA A 291 2.74 -0.21 -11.09
C ALA A 291 3.11 -1.38 -12.02
N LYS A 292 2.72 -1.28 -13.30
CA LYS A 292 3.10 -2.24 -14.33
C LYS A 292 4.62 -2.30 -14.53
N THR A 293 5.28 -1.17 -14.66
CA THR A 293 6.74 -1.11 -14.85
C THR A 293 7.47 -1.78 -13.69
N LEU A 294 7.03 -1.56 -12.44
CA LEU A 294 7.59 -2.24 -11.27
C LEU A 294 7.37 -3.76 -11.32
N CYS A 295 6.20 -4.22 -11.77
CA CYS A 295 5.92 -5.65 -11.94
C CYS A 295 6.76 -6.28 -13.06
N ASP A 296 6.91 -5.57 -14.18
CA ASP A 296 7.69 -6.02 -15.34
C ASP A 296 9.18 -6.15 -15.00
N LEU A 297 9.73 -5.18 -14.25
CA LEU A 297 11.11 -5.22 -13.78
C LEU A 297 11.36 -6.40 -12.84
N ALA A 298 10.41 -6.73 -11.95
CA ALA A 298 10.53 -7.89 -11.06
C ALA A 298 10.46 -9.25 -11.78
N ARG A 299 9.94 -9.28 -13.02
CA ARG A 299 9.92 -10.46 -13.88
C ARG A 299 11.17 -10.58 -14.77
N SER A 300 12.00 -9.54 -14.86
CA SER A 300 13.19 -9.52 -15.71
C SER A 300 14.37 -10.26 -15.06
N PRO A 301 14.98 -11.26 -15.72
CA PRO A 301 16.09 -12.02 -15.16
C PRO A 301 17.43 -11.24 -15.12
N ASP A 302 17.55 -10.15 -15.89
CA ASP A 302 18.81 -9.40 -16.06
C ASP A 302 19.00 -8.27 -15.04
N ASP A 303 17.96 -7.91 -14.27
CA ASP A 303 18.01 -6.83 -13.30
C ASP A 303 18.07 -7.37 -11.86
N GLU A 304 19.27 -7.84 -11.42
CA GLU A 304 19.52 -8.24 -10.02
C GLU A 304 19.20 -7.12 -9.00
N GLN A 305 19.09 -5.87 -9.48
CA GLN A 305 18.79 -4.69 -8.68
C GLN A 305 17.29 -4.58 -8.30
N PHE A 306 16.39 -5.19 -9.07
CA PHE A 306 14.96 -5.22 -8.83
C PHE A 306 14.55 -6.62 -8.36
N ASN A 307 14.49 -6.76 -7.03
CA ASN A 307 14.05 -8.00 -6.38
C ASN A 307 12.73 -8.53 -7.00
N SER A 308 12.56 -9.86 -6.99
CA SER A 308 11.30 -10.59 -7.24
C SER A 308 10.12 -10.22 -6.33
N ASP A 309 10.23 -9.12 -5.59
CA ASP A 309 9.32 -8.75 -4.52
C ASP A 309 8.12 -7.92 -5.00
N PHE A 310 8.15 -7.37 -6.23
CA PHE A 310 7.04 -6.58 -6.82
C PHE A 310 6.16 -7.44 -7.75
N LEU A 311 5.59 -8.52 -7.21
CA LEU A 311 4.54 -9.25 -7.92
C LEU A 311 3.24 -8.44 -7.91
N ALA A 312 2.36 -8.60 -8.91
CA ALA A 312 1.11 -7.84 -8.98
C ALA A 312 0.25 -7.99 -7.71
N GLU A 313 0.17 -9.20 -7.17
CA GLU A 313 -0.52 -9.53 -5.90
C GLU A 313 0.12 -8.92 -4.64
N SER A 314 1.38 -8.48 -4.73
CA SER A 314 2.08 -7.81 -3.63
C SER A 314 1.79 -6.30 -3.60
N SER A 315 1.14 -5.74 -4.61
CA SER A 315 0.79 -4.33 -4.73
C SER A 315 -0.69 -4.10 -4.38
N VAL A 316 -1.11 -2.86 -4.17
CA VAL A 316 -2.54 -2.53 -3.99
C VAL A 316 -2.88 -1.14 -4.54
N GLY A 317 -4.08 -1.02 -5.10
CA GLY A 317 -4.67 0.25 -5.51
C GLY A 317 -5.85 0.60 -4.61
N PHE A 318 -5.88 1.82 -4.08
CA PHE A 318 -7.01 2.32 -3.31
C PHE A 318 -7.81 3.36 -4.10
N VAL A 319 -9.13 3.23 -4.04
CA VAL A 319 -10.10 4.17 -4.63
C VAL A 319 -11.19 4.55 -3.63
N ARG A 320 -11.95 5.60 -3.95
CA ARG A 320 -13.06 6.06 -3.10
C ARG A 320 -14.36 5.30 -3.36
N THR A 321 -14.66 4.95 -4.60
CA THR A 321 -15.97 4.40 -5.01
C THR A 321 -15.85 3.08 -5.77
N GLY A 322 -16.85 2.21 -5.60
CA GLY A 322 -16.87 0.89 -6.24
C GLY A 322 -17.02 0.92 -7.75
N GLU A 323 -17.56 2.01 -8.32
CA GLU A 323 -17.61 2.22 -9.78
C GLU A 323 -16.19 2.34 -10.36
N LEU A 324 -15.31 3.10 -9.69
CA LEU A 324 -13.90 3.20 -10.05
C LEU A 324 -13.16 1.86 -9.91
N MET A 325 -13.54 1.00 -8.94
CA MET A 325 -12.94 -0.33 -8.81
C MET A 325 -13.13 -1.18 -10.06
N GLN A 326 -14.36 -1.23 -10.60
CA GLN A 326 -14.66 -2.02 -11.81
C GLN A 326 -13.86 -1.51 -13.01
N TYR A 327 -13.83 -0.18 -13.16
CA TYR A 327 -13.10 0.50 -14.23
C TYR A 327 -11.58 0.25 -14.19
N LEU A 328 -10.96 0.37 -13.01
CA LEU A 328 -9.52 0.12 -12.85
C LEU A 328 -9.17 -1.36 -12.92
N HIS A 329 -10.04 -2.26 -12.45
CA HIS A 329 -9.83 -3.69 -12.58
C HIS A 329 -9.78 -4.13 -14.06
N ALA A 330 -10.70 -3.62 -14.90
CA ALA A 330 -10.67 -3.85 -16.34
C ALA A 330 -9.36 -3.33 -16.98
N SER A 331 -8.89 -2.15 -16.54
CA SER A 331 -7.63 -1.56 -16.99
C SER A 331 -6.41 -2.40 -16.58
N CYS A 332 -6.39 -2.91 -15.35
CA CYS A 332 -5.33 -3.77 -14.83
C CYS A 332 -5.27 -5.11 -15.57
N LEU A 333 -6.44 -5.68 -15.91
CA LEU A 333 -6.54 -6.87 -16.76
C LEU A 333 -5.91 -6.63 -18.13
N GLU A 334 -6.17 -5.51 -18.80
CA GLU A 334 -5.53 -5.24 -20.10
C GLU A 334 -4.01 -5.11 -20.00
N LEU A 335 -3.51 -4.52 -18.91
CA LEU A 335 -2.10 -4.24 -18.65
C LEU A 335 -1.26 -5.42 -18.15
N ASP A 336 -1.83 -6.63 -18.06
CA ASP A 336 -1.19 -7.83 -17.50
C ASP A 336 -0.83 -7.75 -16.01
N ILE A 337 -1.54 -6.90 -15.27
CA ILE A 337 -1.45 -6.76 -13.81
C ILE A 337 -2.80 -7.03 -13.15
N GLY A 338 -3.63 -7.88 -13.74
CA GLY A 338 -4.99 -8.18 -13.26
C GLY A 338 -5.06 -8.84 -11.87
N GLN A 339 -3.94 -9.36 -11.37
CA GLN A 339 -3.83 -9.87 -9.99
C GLN A 339 -3.63 -8.75 -8.96
N LEU A 340 -3.42 -7.51 -9.39
CA LEU A 340 -3.27 -6.35 -8.50
C LEU A 340 -4.63 -6.03 -7.85
N PRO A 341 -4.78 -6.17 -6.53
CA PRO A 341 -6.02 -5.86 -5.84
C PRO A 341 -6.34 -4.35 -5.90
N ILE A 342 -7.55 -4.03 -6.35
CA ILE A 342 -8.14 -2.70 -6.25
C ILE A 342 -9.19 -2.73 -5.15
N GLN A 343 -9.07 -1.85 -4.17
CA GLN A 343 -9.93 -1.83 -2.97
C GLN A 343 -10.47 -0.43 -2.69
N GLU A 344 -11.65 -0.36 -2.09
CA GLU A 344 -12.11 0.86 -1.44
C GLU A 344 -11.40 1.08 -0.11
N TYR A 345 -11.23 2.35 0.29
CA TYR A 345 -10.74 2.68 1.64
C TYR A 345 -11.56 1.99 2.76
N ALA A 346 -12.88 1.89 2.59
CA ALA A 346 -13.73 1.18 3.55
C ALA A 346 -13.38 -0.31 3.68
N GLY A 347 -12.89 -0.93 2.59
CA GLY A 347 -12.38 -2.29 2.59
C GLY A 347 -11.13 -2.44 3.47
N LEU A 348 -10.18 -1.50 3.36
CA LEU A 348 -8.99 -1.47 4.22
C LEU A 348 -9.35 -1.35 5.70
N VAL A 349 -10.29 -0.46 6.04
CA VAL A 349 -10.77 -0.31 7.43
C VAL A 349 -11.42 -1.61 7.91
N TYR A 350 -12.22 -2.27 7.07
CA TYR A 350 -12.86 -3.54 7.40
C TYR A 350 -11.84 -4.67 7.63
N GLU A 351 -10.75 -4.72 6.86
CA GLU A 351 -9.68 -5.70 7.02
C GLU A 351 -8.86 -5.47 8.30
N LEU A 352 -8.45 -4.22 8.55
CA LEU A 352 -7.56 -3.91 9.67
C LEU A 352 -8.29 -3.88 11.01
N ALA A 353 -9.54 -3.42 11.08
CA ALA A 353 -10.23 -3.19 12.35
C ALA A 353 -10.42 -4.45 13.23
N PRO A 354 -10.75 -5.65 12.71
CA PRO A 354 -10.77 -6.89 13.49
C PRO A 354 -9.39 -7.23 14.08
N SER A 355 -8.33 -7.17 13.25
CA SER A 355 -6.95 -7.49 13.70
C SER A 355 -6.47 -6.57 14.83
N ARG A 356 -6.99 -5.33 14.87
CA ARG A 356 -6.69 -4.32 15.88
C ARG A 356 -7.68 -4.27 17.05
N ASN A 357 -8.61 -5.22 17.13
CA ASN A 357 -9.69 -5.26 18.14
C ASN A 357 -10.52 -3.96 18.19
N LEU A 358 -10.72 -3.30 17.04
CA LEU A 358 -11.48 -2.06 16.92
C LEU A 358 -12.97 -2.29 16.59
N LEU A 359 -13.34 -3.48 16.08
CA LEU A 359 -14.74 -3.80 15.80
C LEU A 359 -15.44 -4.44 17.00
N VAL A 360 -16.55 -3.82 17.38
CA VAL A 360 -17.55 -4.43 18.25
C VAL A 360 -18.60 -5.09 17.35
N GLU A 361 -18.67 -6.42 17.37
CA GLU A 361 -19.76 -7.15 16.74
C GLU A 361 -21.10 -6.66 17.32
N VAL A 362 -21.90 -6.00 16.47
CA VAL A 362 -23.33 -5.87 16.70
C VAL A 362 -23.92 -7.27 16.52
N ARG A 363 -24.03 -8.04 17.60
CA ARG A 363 -24.92 -9.20 17.59
C ARG A 363 -26.32 -8.64 17.35
N ARG A 364 -26.83 -8.78 16.12
CA ARG A 364 -28.26 -8.64 15.83
C ARG A 364 -28.99 -9.56 16.79
N SER A 365 -29.70 -8.99 17.75
CA SER A 365 -30.66 -9.72 18.55
C SER A 365 -31.71 -10.25 17.59
N VAL A 366 -31.57 -11.51 17.18
CA VAL A 366 -32.68 -12.25 16.60
C VAL A 366 -33.71 -12.33 17.72
N THR A 367 -34.76 -11.52 17.60
CA THR A 367 -35.98 -11.68 18.37
C THR A 367 -36.55 -13.05 18.02
N SER A 368 -36.25 -14.03 18.86
CA SER A 368 -36.84 -15.35 18.80
C SER A 368 -38.30 -15.27 19.25
N SER A 369 -39.21 -15.16 18.28
CA SER A 369 -40.58 -15.67 18.44
C SER A 369 -40.57 -17.16 18.10
N THR A 370 -40.64 -17.98 19.15
CA THR A 370 -41.30 -19.30 19.25
C THR A 370 -41.55 -20.13 17.98
N SER A 371 -40.91 -21.30 17.89
CA SER A 371 -41.56 -22.62 17.68
C SER A 371 -40.58 -23.80 17.83
N VAL A 372 -40.64 -24.48 18.98
CA VAL A 372 -40.87 -25.92 19.20
C VAL A 372 -40.31 -26.96 18.18
N ILE A 373 -39.36 -27.78 18.69
CA ILE A 373 -39.12 -29.25 18.54
C ILE A 373 -38.96 -29.84 17.12
N ASP A 374 -37.81 -30.46 16.81
CA ASP A 374 -37.67 -31.94 16.77
C ASP A 374 -36.21 -32.43 16.67
N ASP A 375 -36.02 -33.65 17.19
CA ASP A 375 -34.79 -34.42 17.41
C ASP A 375 -34.08 -34.91 16.12
N THR A 376 -32.77 -35.13 16.17
CA THR A 376 -32.08 -36.45 16.06
C THR A 376 -30.58 -36.34 15.73
N ASP A 377 -29.79 -37.03 16.57
CA ASP A 377 -28.58 -37.83 16.33
C ASP A 377 -27.72 -37.59 15.08
N ASP A 378 -26.41 -37.36 15.28
CA ASP A 378 -25.41 -38.41 15.01
C ASP A 378 -24.01 -38.05 15.57
N ILE A 379 -23.41 -39.08 16.15
CA ILE A 379 -22.07 -39.16 16.74
C ILE A 379 -21.09 -39.57 15.62
N ASP A 380 -19.93 -38.93 15.53
CA ASP A 380 -18.68 -39.69 15.40
C ASP A 380 -17.45 -38.86 15.78
N GLU A 381 -16.66 -39.47 16.66
CA GLU A 381 -15.38 -39.02 17.21
C GLU A 381 -14.25 -39.18 16.19
N GLN A 382 -13.32 -38.22 16.13
CA GLN A 382 -11.89 -38.56 16.08
C GLN A 382 -11.00 -37.38 16.54
N ASP A 383 -10.08 -37.75 17.43
CA ASP A 383 -9.16 -36.97 18.25
C ASP A 383 -8.11 -36.12 17.50
N GLY A 384 -7.59 -35.09 18.19
CA GLY A 384 -6.34 -34.42 17.79
C GLY A 384 -5.93 -33.17 18.58
N ASP A 385 -5.77 -33.27 19.90
CA ASP A 385 -4.84 -32.51 20.77
C ASP A 385 -4.60 -30.99 20.54
N SER A 386 -5.19 -30.15 21.39
CA SER A 386 -4.53 -28.97 22.00
C SER A 386 -5.42 -28.36 23.09
N ALA A 387 -5.49 -29.01 24.25
CA ALA A 387 -6.02 -28.41 25.47
C ALA A 387 -4.96 -28.50 26.57
N LEU A 388 -4.61 -27.36 27.15
CA LEU A 388 -4.37 -27.17 28.58
C LEU A 388 -3.86 -25.74 28.79
N LEU A 389 -4.75 -24.86 29.23
CA LEU A 389 -4.53 -23.87 30.31
C LEU A 389 -5.78 -22.98 30.41
N ASP A 390 -6.86 -23.54 30.95
CA ASP A 390 -7.85 -22.77 31.70
C ASP A 390 -8.41 -23.73 32.76
N MET A 391 -8.20 -23.41 34.03
CA MET A 391 -9.24 -23.45 35.06
C MET A 391 -8.71 -23.08 36.46
N ASP A 392 -9.55 -22.26 37.09
CA ASP A 392 -9.80 -21.98 38.50
C ASP A 392 -8.78 -21.22 39.36
N ASP A 393 -9.24 -20.03 39.77
CA ASP A 393 -9.29 -19.65 41.18
C ASP A 393 -10.49 -18.71 41.42
N THR A 394 -11.58 -19.24 41.98
CA THR A 394 -12.61 -18.49 42.72
C THR A 394 -12.48 -18.78 44.20
N GLU A 395 -12.13 -17.77 45.01
CA GLU A 395 -13.00 -17.23 46.09
C GLU A 395 -12.24 -16.23 46.99
N SER A 396 -12.77 -14.99 47.02
CA SER A 396 -12.90 -14.00 48.13
C SER A 396 -11.65 -13.50 48.92
N ALA A 397 -11.45 -12.22 49.24
CA ALA A 397 -12.17 -10.97 49.00
C ALA A 397 -11.30 -9.75 49.40
N VAL A 398 -11.73 -8.58 48.91
CA VAL A 398 -11.42 -7.20 49.36
C VAL A 398 -10.08 -6.61 48.88
N LEU A 399 -10.11 -5.96 47.71
CA LEU A 399 -9.70 -4.57 47.45
C LEU A 399 -9.78 -4.28 45.94
N GLY A 400 -10.66 -3.35 45.54
CA GLY A 400 -10.64 -2.66 44.23
C GLY A 400 -10.94 -3.53 43.00
N GLY A 401 -12.21 -3.71 42.66
CA GLY A 401 -12.60 -4.39 41.42
C GLY A 401 -12.18 -3.64 40.17
N GLU A 402 -11.29 -4.23 39.37
CA GLU A 402 -11.17 -3.95 37.93
C GLU A 402 -12.44 -4.47 37.25
N GLN A 403 -13.41 -3.57 37.05
CA GLN A 403 -14.66 -3.87 36.36
C GLN A 403 -14.39 -4.17 34.87
N SER A 404 -15.00 -5.27 34.43
CA SER A 404 -15.31 -5.70 33.06
C SER A 404 -15.15 -4.67 31.93
N LYS A 405 -14.38 -5.07 30.90
CA LYS A 405 -14.22 -4.48 29.57
C LYS A 405 -15.57 -4.07 28.98
N THR A 406 -15.83 -2.77 28.96
CA THR A 406 -17.10 -2.21 28.52
C THR A 406 -16.91 -1.69 27.07
N ARG A 407 -17.70 -2.25 26.14
CA ARG A 407 -17.47 -2.15 24.68
C ARG A 407 -17.78 -0.74 24.15
N TYR A 408 -17.02 -0.27 23.16
CA TYR A 408 -17.29 0.99 22.46
C TYR A 408 -18.42 0.81 21.44
N HIS A 409 -19.19 1.87 21.18
CA HIS A 409 -20.29 1.83 20.20
C HIS A 409 -20.02 2.84 19.09
N ASN A 410 -20.30 2.46 17.84
CA ASN A 410 -20.26 3.40 16.73
C ASN A 410 -21.41 4.40 16.88
N LEU A 411 -21.13 5.68 16.64
CA LEU A 411 -22.14 6.71 16.53
C LEU A 411 -23.08 6.42 15.37
N ALA A 412 -24.38 6.40 15.63
CA ALA A 412 -25.40 6.16 14.61
C ALA A 412 -25.58 7.36 13.65
N LEU A 413 -25.22 8.56 14.10
CA LEU A 413 -25.28 9.81 13.32
C LEU A 413 -23.95 10.53 13.44
N ALA A 414 -23.57 11.25 12.39
CA ALA A 414 -22.37 12.08 12.40
C ALA A 414 -22.43 13.11 13.57
N PRO A 415 -21.27 13.48 14.15
CA PRO A 415 -21.24 14.51 15.19
C PRO A 415 -21.89 15.82 14.71
N GLY A 416 -22.63 16.49 15.60
CA GLY A 416 -23.34 17.75 15.28
C GLY A 416 -22.44 18.98 15.13
N TYR A 417 -21.14 18.80 14.89
CA TYR A 417 -20.14 19.85 14.74
C TYR A 417 -19.18 19.52 13.60
N ASP A 418 -18.39 20.50 13.16
CA ASP A 418 -17.39 20.30 12.11
C ASP A 418 -16.24 19.40 12.60
N VAL A 419 -16.18 18.19 12.05
CA VAL A 419 -15.16 17.17 12.37
C VAL A 419 -13.90 17.29 11.53
N THR A 420 -13.82 18.24 10.58
CA THR A 420 -12.70 18.34 9.63
C THR A 420 -11.34 18.40 10.34
N ALA A 421 -11.25 19.17 11.43
CA ALA A 421 -10.03 19.27 12.23
C ALA A 421 -9.60 17.93 12.86
N GLU A 422 -10.53 17.06 13.23
CA GLU A 422 -10.25 15.73 13.79
C GLU A 422 -9.71 14.75 12.74
N THR A 423 -9.84 15.05 11.45
CA THR A 423 -9.38 14.19 10.34
C THR A 423 -8.00 14.56 9.78
N ARG A 424 -7.38 15.61 10.33
CA ARG A 424 -6.07 16.15 9.90
C ARG A 424 -4.90 15.47 10.57
N MET A 425 -3.71 15.54 9.96
CA MET A 425 -2.48 15.01 10.55
C MET A 425 -2.08 15.76 11.83
N SER A 426 -2.42 17.04 11.95
CA SER A 426 -2.20 17.81 13.18
C SER A 426 -2.84 17.14 14.39
N TRP A 427 -4.07 16.65 14.26
CA TRP A 427 -4.77 15.93 15.32
C TRP A 427 -4.13 14.57 15.63
N LEU A 428 -3.68 13.83 14.60
CA LEU A 428 -2.94 12.58 14.79
C LEU A 428 -1.63 12.79 15.58
N HIS A 429 -0.86 13.84 15.25
CA HIS A 429 0.35 14.21 16.01
C HIS A 429 0.02 14.55 17.47
N THR A 430 -0.99 15.40 17.69
CA THR A 430 -1.48 15.76 19.02
C THR A 430 -1.85 14.52 19.84
N ILE A 431 -2.63 13.60 19.26
CA ILE A 431 -3.05 12.39 19.97
C ILE A 431 -1.88 11.43 20.20
N SER A 432 -0.94 11.31 19.25
CA SER A 432 0.29 10.57 19.48
C SER A 432 1.06 11.12 20.68
N GLU A 433 1.17 12.44 20.84
CA GLU A 433 1.90 13.05 21.95
C GLU A 433 1.22 12.78 23.30
N VAL A 434 -0.09 13.01 23.39
CA VAL A 434 -0.84 12.85 24.65
C VAL A 434 -0.96 11.38 25.06
N ILE A 435 -1.12 10.44 24.12
CA ILE A 435 -1.01 9.00 24.41
C ILE A 435 0.41 8.65 24.84
N GLY A 436 1.44 9.29 24.26
CA GLY A 436 2.83 9.15 24.68
C GLY A 436 3.01 9.42 26.17
N TRP A 437 2.46 10.52 26.68
CA TRP A 437 2.47 10.85 28.11
C TRP A 437 1.76 9.79 28.97
N ARG A 438 0.64 9.24 28.49
CA ARG A 438 -0.06 8.14 29.19
C ARG A 438 0.82 6.90 29.30
N ILE A 439 1.44 6.46 28.19
CA ILE A 439 2.31 5.29 28.17
C ILE A 439 3.54 5.51 29.06
N ALA A 440 4.13 6.71 29.05
CA ALA A 440 5.24 7.04 29.93
C ALA A 440 4.86 6.90 31.42
N LYS A 441 3.65 7.37 31.79
CA LYS A 441 3.10 7.20 33.15
C LYS A 441 2.87 5.72 33.48
N ASP A 442 2.31 4.94 32.56
CA ASP A 442 2.09 3.50 32.75
C ASP A 442 3.41 2.73 32.94
N LEU A 443 4.46 3.08 32.18
CA LEU A 443 5.80 2.47 32.31
C LEU A 443 6.46 2.83 33.65
N GLN A 444 6.32 4.07 34.12
CA GLN A 444 6.81 4.49 35.45
C GLN A 444 6.03 3.81 36.58
N GLN A 445 4.71 3.66 36.43
CA GLN A 445 3.88 2.89 37.37
C GLN A 445 4.25 1.40 37.37
N GLN A 446 4.60 0.83 36.21
CA GLN A 446 5.12 -0.52 36.14
C GLN A 446 6.42 -0.64 36.94
N LEU A 447 7.38 0.27 36.74
CA LEU A 447 8.67 0.26 37.46
C LEU A 447 8.48 0.31 38.99
N THR A 448 7.58 1.17 39.45
CA THR A 448 7.28 1.32 40.89
C THR A 448 6.51 0.13 41.46
N SER A 449 5.56 -0.43 40.71
CA SER A 449 4.71 -1.56 41.13
C SER A 449 5.38 -2.94 41.09
N LEU A 450 6.56 -3.07 40.45
CA LEU A 450 7.36 -4.29 40.50
C LEU A 450 7.70 -4.64 41.95
N HIS A 451 7.26 -5.82 42.40
CA HIS A 451 7.45 -6.29 43.77
C HIS A 451 7.59 -7.81 43.84
N LEU A 452 8.08 -8.28 44.99
CA LEU A 452 8.11 -9.70 45.34
C LEU A 452 6.80 -10.08 46.05
N PRO A 453 6.02 -11.07 45.54
CA PRO A 453 4.80 -11.52 46.19
C PRO A 453 5.06 -12.02 47.62
N GLU A 454 4.19 -11.71 48.57
CA GLU A 454 4.32 -12.15 49.99
C GLU A 454 4.51 -13.67 50.14
N LYS A 455 3.83 -14.46 49.30
CA LYS A 455 3.97 -15.93 49.30
C LYS A 455 5.38 -16.41 48.93
N SER A 456 6.13 -15.64 48.13
CA SER A 456 7.50 -15.96 47.72
C SER A 456 8.56 -15.55 48.76
N LYS A 457 8.23 -14.61 49.66
CA LYS A 457 9.11 -14.20 50.75
C LYS A 457 9.35 -15.31 51.78
N LYS A 458 8.50 -16.33 51.83
CA LYS A 458 8.65 -17.51 52.71
C LYS A 458 9.67 -18.53 52.19
N ASP A 459 10.21 -18.35 50.98
CA ASP A 459 11.23 -19.22 50.43
C ASP A 459 12.60 -18.93 51.05
N ALA A 460 13.34 -19.97 51.46
CA ALA A 460 14.61 -19.82 52.16
C ALA A 460 15.69 -19.04 51.38
N PHE A 461 15.63 -19.00 50.04
CA PHE A 461 16.55 -18.20 49.23
C PHE A 461 16.19 -16.72 49.23
N VAL A 462 14.89 -16.43 49.13
CA VAL A 462 14.33 -15.07 49.05
C VAL A 462 14.30 -14.40 50.43
N ASP A 463 13.95 -15.15 51.47
CA ASP A 463 13.87 -14.73 52.88
C ASP A 463 15.26 -14.39 53.47
N LYS A 464 16.33 -14.94 52.88
CA LYS A 464 17.68 -14.61 53.31
C LYS A 464 17.93 -13.12 53.09
N ALA A 465 18.13 -12.39 54.20
CA ALA A 465 18.22 -10.93 54.24
C ALA A 465 19.01 -10.33 53.06
N GLY A 466 18.36 -9.46 52.30
CA GLY A 466 18.96 -8.74 51.16
C GLY A 466 18.92 -9.45 49.81
N ASN A 467 18.71 -10.77 49.71
CA ASN A 467 18.77 -11.46 48.41
C ASN A 467 17.64 -11.07 47.45
N GLY A 468 16.38 -11.22 47.88
CA GLY A 468 15.23 -10.89 47.04
C GLY A 468 15.19 -9.40 46.67
N GLU A 469 15.37 -8.54 47.68
CA GLU A 469 15.30 -7.08 47.52
C GLU A 469 16.44 -6.53 46.64
N ALA A 470 17.66 -7.04 46.79
CA ALA A 470 18.76 -6.60 45.93
C ALA A 470 18.60 -7.05 44.48
N LEU A 471 18.10 -8.27 44.24
CA LEU A 471 17.81 -8.75 42.87
C LEU A 471 16.65 -7.96 42.24
N LEU A 472 15.66 -7.54 43.03
CA LEU A 472 14.61 -6.63 42.58
C LEU A 472 15.19 -5.23 42.27
N GLY A 473 16.10 -4.72 43.12
CA GLY A 473 16.78 -3.45 42.92
C GLY A 473 17.60 -3.42 41.62
N LEU A 474 18.43 -4.44 41.39
CA LEU A 474 19.21 -4.60 40.15
C LEU A 474 18.31 -4.66 38.91
N LEU A 475 17.16 -5.35 39.01
CA LEU A 475 16.20 -5.41 37.91
C LEU A 475 15.58 -4.04 37.64
N LYS A 476 15.16 -3.31 38.68
CA LYS A 476 14.58 -1.97 38.55
C LYS A 476 15.58 -1.00 37.95
N GLU A 477 16.80 -0.96 38.46
CA GLU A 477 17.88 -0.11 37.94
C GLU A 477 18.17 -0.41 36.46
N ARG A 478 18.28 -1.68 36.09
CA ARG A 478 18.54 -2.06 34.69
C ARG A 478 17.37 -1.68 33.78
N LEU A 479 16.15 -1.94 34.21
CA LEU A 479 14.95 -1.62 33.44
C LEU A 479 14.74 -0.12 33.28
N GLU A 480 14.98 0.65 34.34
CA GLU A 480 14.91 2.12 34.31
C GLU A 480 15.87 2.67 33.26
N ASN A 481 17.14 2.23 33.26
CA ASN A 481 18.13 2.61 32.26
C ASN A 481 17.71 2.26 30.83
N LEU A 482 17.09 1.09 30.63
CA LEU A 482 16.59 0.67 29.31
C LEU A 482 15.36 1.47 28.86
N TYR A 483 14.52 1.94 29.78
CA TYR A 483 13.35 2.76 29.48
C TYR A 483 13.67 4.25 29.31
N GLN A 484 14.81 4.77 29.80
CA GLN A 484 15.14 6.20 29.70
C GLN A 484 15.02 6.78 28.26
N PRO A 485 15.60 6.16 27.21
CA PRO A 485 15.47 6.69 25.84
C PRO A 485 14.01 6.73 25.36
N LEU A 486 13.26 5.68 25.68
CA LEU A 486 11.84 5.56 25.35
C LEU A 486 11.00 6.63 26.06
N LEU A 487 11.26 6.87 27.35
CA LEU A 487 10.56 7.90 28.13
C LEU A 487 10.85 9.31 27.61
N ALA A 488 12.06 9.57 27.10
CA ALA A 488 12.39 10.83 26.44
C ALA A 488 11.60 11.01 25.13
N GLN A 489 11.53 9.96 24.30
CA GLN A 489 10.72 9.97 23.08
C GLN A 489 9.24 10.23 23.37
N LEU A 490 8.66 9.50 24.33
CA LEU A 490 7.26 9.63 24.72
C LEU A 490 6.89 11.01 25.30
N ARG A 491 7.89 11.79 25.70
CA ARG A 491 7.77 13.18 26.17
C ARG A 491 8.12 14.22 25.09
N GLY A 492 8.21 13.80 23.83
CA GLY A 492 8.49 14.70 22.70
C GLY A 492 9.94 15.16 22.58
N GLN A 493 10.89 14.49 23.26
CA GLN A 493 12.32 14.87 23.25
C GLN A 493 13.14 14.04 22.25
N SER A 494 12.51 13.53 21.19
CA SER A 494 13.13 12.70 20.15
C SER A 494 12.96 13.34 18.77
N ALA A 495 13.82 12.94 17.83
CA ALA A 495 13.72 13.30 16.41
C ALA A 495 12.70 12.42 15.64
N ALA A 496 12.09 11.43 16.31
CA ALA A 496 11.07 10.59 15.69
C ALA A 496 9.84 11.44 15.26
N PRO A 497 9.21 11.15 14.11
CA PRO A 497 8.08 11.96 13.63
C PRO A 497 6.85 11.91 14.56
N PHE A 498 6.71 10.82 15.31
CA PHE A 498 5.66 10.64 16.31
C PHE A 498 6.25 10.21 17.65
N ALA A 499 5.66 10.66 18.76
CA ALA A 499 6.03 10.21 20.10
C ALA A 499 5.84 8.69 20.27
N LEU A 500 4.87 8.11 19.55
CA LEU A 500 4.52 6.69 19.60
C LEU A 500 5.30 5.81 18.62
N ASP A 501 6.21 6.38 17.82
CA ASP A 501 6.86 5.67 16.73
C ASP A 501 7.62 4.42 17.23
N SER A 502 7.23 3.24 16.71
CA SER A 502 7.77 1.93 17.09
C SER A 502 7.77 1.65 18.61
N VAL A 503 6.89 2.30 19.38
CA VAL A 503 6.92 2.23 20.86
C VAL A 503 6.82 0.79 21.38
N ILE A 504 5.97 -0.05 20.78
CA ILE A 504 5.79 -1.44 21.24
C ILE A 504 7.04 -2.27 20.94
N ASN A 505 7.66 -2.07 19.78
CA ASN A 505 8.94 -2.71 19.42
C ASN A 505 10.05 -2.30 20.39
N GLN A 506 10.17 -1.02 20.71
CA GLN A 506 11.18 -0.53 21.67
C GLN A 506 10.99 -1.11 23.07
N ILE A 507 9.74 -1.23 23.55
CA ILE A 507 9.45 -1.87 24.84
C ILE A 507 9.82 -3.36 24.79
N HIS A 508 9.46 -4.05 23.71
CA HIS A 508 9.80 -5.46 23.52
C HIS A 508 11.33 -5.67 23.45
N GLN A 509 12.06 -4.79 22.79
CA GLN A 509 13.53 -4.80 22.72
C GLN A 509 14.15 -4.54 24.09
N ALA A 510 13.64 -3.57 24.85
CA ALA A 510 14.10 -3.32 26.22
C ALA A 510 13.87 -4.54 27.12
N GLN A 511 12.69 -5.17 27.03
CA GLN A 511 12.39 -6.39 27.76
C GLN A 511 13.32 -7.54 27.32
N SER A 512 13.49 -7.77 26.02
CA SER A 512 14.38 -8.80 25.47
C SER A 512 15.85 -8.57 25.86
N GLN A 513 16.30 -7.31 25.89
CA GLN A 513 17.63 -6.96 26.38
C GLN A 513 17.78 -7.26 27.87
N LEU A 514 16.78 -6.93 28.68
CA LEU A 514 16.75 -7.31 30.11
C LEU A 514 16.84 -8.83 30.27
N GLU A 515 16.13 -9.61 29.44
CA GLU A 515 16.21 -11.07 29.49
C GLU A 515 17.63 -11.58 29.19
N ARG A 516 18.28 -11.05 28.15
CA ARG A 516 19.68 -11.38 27.83
C ARG A 516 20.66 -10.97 28.94
N ASP A 517 20.41 -9.83 29.57
CA ASP A 517 21.29 -9.27 30.59
C ASP A 517 21.17 -9.99 31.94
N LEU A 518 19.95 -10.30 32.39
CA LEU A 518 19.72 -10.80 33.75
C LEU A 518 19.25 -12.26 33.79
N PHE A 519 18.56 -12.76 32.78
CA PHE A 519 17.87 -14.07 32.82
C PHE A 519 18.55 -15.17 32.00
N ASP A 520 19.69 -14.91 31.39
CA ASP A 520 20.47 -15.95 30.71
C ASP A 520 20.84 -17.09 31.68
N LYS A 521 20.34 -18.29 31.40
CA LYS A 521 20.56 -19.51 32.19
C LYS A 521 22.03 -19.93 32.28
N HIS A 522 22.85 -19.51 31.31
CA HIS A 522 24.28 -19.80 31.26
C HIS A 522 25.14 -18.71 31.90
N ALA A 523 24.53 -17.60 32.33
CA ALA A 523 25.23 -16.54 33.02
C ALA A 523 25.82 -17.03 34.34
N LYS A 524 27.07 -16.64 34.59
CA LYS A 524 27.80 -16.91 35.83
C LYS A 524 27.65 -15.72 36.76
N TRP A 525 27.50 -16.00 38.06
CA TRP A 525 27.31 -14.97 39.07
C TRP A 525 28.23 -15.21 40.27
N VAL A 526 28.51 -14.15 41.01
CA VAL A 526 29.18 -14.21 42.31
C VAL A 526 28.28 -13.56 43.38
N ASN A 527 28.34 -14.09 44.60
CA ASN A 527 27.60 -13.59 45.76
C ASN A 527 28.56 -13.48 46.98
N PRO A 528 29.40 -12.44 47.01
CA PRO A 528 30.33 -12.16 48.12
C PRO A 528 29.67 -11.98 49.48
N ALA A 529 28.48 -11.39 49.53
CA ALA A 529 27.71 -11.18 50.75
C ALA A 529 26.21 -11.21 50.46
N SER A 530 25.39 -11.48 51.46
CA SER A 530 23.93 -11.57 51.29
C SER A 530 23.35 -10.32 50.59
N GLY A 531 22.72 -10.50 49.44
CA GLY A 531 22.24 -9.40 48.59
C GLY A 531 23.23 -8.83 47.57
N GLU A 532 24.54 -9.09 47.68
CA GLU A 532 25.54 -8.55 46.74
C GLU A 532 25.74 -9.47 45.53
N TRP A 533 24.79 -9.49 44.61
CA TRP A 533 24.90 -10.30 43.39
C TRP A 533 25.61 -9.53 42.27
N ARG A 534 26.65 -10.14 41.66
CA ARG A 534 27.32 -9.56 40.48
C ARG A 534 27.45 -10.59 39.35
N LYS A 535 27.05 -10.21 38.14
CA LYS A 535 27.22 -11.02 36.93
C LYS A 535 28.68 -10.99 36.48
N VAL A 536 29.20 -12.14 36.07
CA VAL A 536 30.56 -12.30 35.55
C VAL A 536 30.55 -13.12 34.26
N ARG A 537 31.49 -12.83 33.36
CA ARG A 537 31.59 -13.47 32.03
C ARG A 537 32.10 -14.91 32.14
N ASP A 538 33.13 -15.11 32.95
CA ASP A 538 33.80 -16.40 33.10
C ASP A 538 34.34 -16.60 34.53
N ALA A 539 34.98 -17.76 34.74
CA ALA A 539 35.56 -18.13 36.01
C ALA A 539 36.75 -17.24 36.41
N ARG A 540 37.51 -16.73 35.42
CA ARG A 540 38.66 -15.86 35.65
C ARG A 540 38.23 -14.51 36.16
N GLN A 541 37.20 -13.93 35.54
CA GLN A 541 36.57 -12.70 36.02
C GLN A 541 35.92 -12.90 37.39
N ALA A 542 35.29 -14.05 37.65
CA ALA A 542 34.74 -14.37 38.97
C ALA A 542 35.81 -14.29 40.07
N VAL A 543 36.95 -14.96 39.86
CA VAL A 543 38.08 -14.93 40.80
C VAL A 543 38.66 -13.52 40.94
N ALA A 544 38.82 -12.79 39.83
CA ALA A 544 39.32 -11.40 39.88
C ALA A 544 38.41 -10.47 40.71
N VAL A 545 37.10 -10.50 40.48
CA VAL A 545 36.12 -9.69 41.23
C VAL A 545 36.13 -10.07 42.72
N LEU A 546 36.17 -11.35 43.03
CA LEU A 546 36.22 -11.81 44.42
C LEU A 546 37.52 -11.38 45.12
N ARG A 547 38.65 -11.43 44.40
CA ARG A 547 39.95 -10.96 44.89
C ARG A 547 39.95 -9.46 45.15
N GLU A 548 39.37 -8.65 44.26
CA GLU A 548 39.20 -7.20 44.46
C GLU A 548 38.35 -6.88 45.70
N LEU A 549 37.35 -7.73 46.00
CA LEU A 549 36.50 -7.62 47.18
C LEU A 549 37.16 -8.17 48.46
N GLY A 550 38.42 -8.61 48.40
CA GLY A 550 39.14 -9.11 49.57
C GLY A 550 38.91 -10.58 49.90
N ALA A 551 38.27 -11.36 49.02
CA ALA A 551 38.04 -12.77 49.24
C ALA A 551 39.31 -13.62 49.03
N VAL A 552 39.33 -14.79 49.67
CA VAL A 552 40.40 -15.79 49.59
C VAL A 552 39.80 -17.11 49.11
N LEU A 553 40.52 -17.82 48.23
CA LEU A 553 40.08 -19.12 47.72
C LEU A 553 40.53 -20.25 48.64
N VAL A 554 39.59 -21.08 49.06
CA VAL A 554 39.80 -22.21 49.99
C VAL A 554 39.25 -23.50 49.42
N GLY A 555 40.05 -24.57 49.46
CA GLY A 555 39.62 -25.92 49.16
C GLY A 555 38.85 -26.53 50.33
N VAL A 556 37.66 -27.06 50.07
CA VAL A 556 36.81 -27.71 51.08
C VAL A 556 36.52 -29.15 50.67
N ASN A 557 36.74 -30.11 51.57
CA ASN A 557 36.41 -31.52 51.34
C ASN A 557 34.89 -31.72 51.37
N LYS A 558 34.37 -32.47 50.39
CA LYS A 558 32.93 -32.68 50.24
C LYS A 558 32.30 -33.55 51.34
N ARG A 559 33.05 -34.48 51.93
CA ARG A 559 32.51 -35.49 52.87
C ARG A 559 32.31 -34.95 54.28
N ASP A 560 33.31 -34.28 54.79
CA ASP A 560 33.39 -33.79 56.18
C ASP A 560 33.26 -32.26 56.26
N ARG A 561 33.22 -31.56 55.11
CA ARG A 561 33.24 -30.08 55.01
C ARG A 561 34.47 -29.44 55.66
N ALA A 562 35.52 -30.22 55.92
CA ALA A 562 36.77 -29.73 56.47
C ALA A 562 37.52 -28.93 55.41
N TRP A 563 38.22 -27.88 55.85
CA TRP A 563 39.09 -27.11 54.98
C TRP A 563 40.36 -27.89 54.72
N THR A 564 40.84 -27.82 53.48
CA THR A 564 41.96 -28.65 53.00
C THR A 564 43.18 -27.81 52.65
N ASP A 565 42.96 -26.72 51.92
CA ASP A 565 44.03 -25.80 51.54
C ASP A 565 43.51 -24.39 51.26
N VAL A 566 44.40 -23.39 51.34
CA VAL A 566 44.20 -22.04 50.81
C VAL A 566 44.99 -21.93 49.51
N ILE A 567 44.37 -21.42 48.46
CA ILE A 567 45.01 -21.27 47.16
C ILE A 567 45.46 -19.82 46.99
N VAL A 568 46.73 -19.63 46.65
CA VAL A 568 47.35 -18.33 46.41
C VAL A 568 47.99 -18.35 45.03
N GLU A 569 47.52 -17.51 44.11
CA GLU A 569 48.07 -17.36 42.75
C GLU A 569 48.91 -16.09 42.62
N VAL A 570 48.41 -14.99 43.21
CA VAL A 570 49.06 -13.68 43.14
C VAL A 570 49.25 -13.09 44.54
N LYS A 571 50.15 -12.11 44.66
CA LYS A 571 50.46 -11.44 45.93
C LYS A 571 49.21 -10.87 46.63
N THR A 572 48.22 -10.41 45.85
CA THR A 572 46.95 -9.92 46.39
C THR A 572 46.17 -10.98 47.18
N ASP A 573 46.25 -12.26 46.79
CA ASP A 573 45.60 -13.36 47.54
C ASP A 573 46.21 -13.52 48.93
N LEU A 574 47.54 -13.38 49.04
CA LEU A 574 48.27 -13.39 50.31
C LEU A 574 47.93 -12.17 51.17
N ILE A 575 47.82 -10.99 50.56
CA ILE A 575 47.39 -9.77 51.25
C ILE A 575 45.96 -9.94 51.79
N ASN A 576 45.04 -10.47 50.98
CA ASN A 576 43.66 -10.76 51.40
C ASN A 576 43.63 -11.77 52.55
N LEU A 577 44.46 -12.81 52.49
CA LEU A 577 44.60 -13.81 53.57
C LEU A 577 44.99 -13.16 54.90
N VAL A 578 46.02 -12.31 54.89
CA VAL A 578 46.50 -11.59 56.09
C VAL A 578 45.47 -10.57 56.57
N ASN A 579 44.84 -9.83 55.66
CA ASN A 579 43.80 -8.84 55.99
C ASN A 579 42.56 -9.47 56.65
N GLN A 580 42.26 -10.74 56.35
CA GLN A 580 41.21 -11.50 57.02
C GLN A 580 41.63 -12.04 58.41
N GLY A 581 42.80 -11.66 58.92
CA GLY A 581 43.31 -12.03 60.24
C GLY A 581 43.92 -13.43 60.31
N ALA A 582 44.28 -14.04 59.18
CA ALA A 582 44.95 -15.34 59.17
C ALA A 582 46.42 -15.19 59.57
N SER A 583 46.88 -16.04 60.48
CA SER A 583 48.31 -16.17 60.81
C SER A 583 48.95 -17.23 59.92
N VAL A 584 50.16 -16.99 59.42
CA VAL A 584 50.90 -17.93 58.56
C VAL A 584 52.05 -18.55 59.36
N TYR A 585 52.31 -19.85 59.18
CA TYR A 585 53.23 -20.67 59.96
C TYR A 585 54.18 -21.44 59.03
N ARG A 586 55.40 -21.69 59.51
CA ARG A 586 56.44 -22.45 58.78
C ARG A 586 56.27 -23.96 58.84
N VAL A 587 55.67 -24.46 59.92
CA VAL A 587 55.43 -25.88 60.20
C VAL A 587 54.11 -25.99 60.95
N GLU A 588 53.39 -27.09 60.75
CA GLU A 588 52.16 -27.39 61.49
C GLU A 588 52.41 -27.31 63.02
N GLY A 589 51.67 -26.46 63.72
CA GLY A 589 51.82 -26.18 65.16
C GLY A 589 52.98 -25.25 65.56
N GLY A 590 53.70 -24.64 64.62
CA GLY A 590 54.87 -23.76 64.91
C GLY A 590 54.54 -22.31 65.31
N GLU A 591 55.57 -21.47 65.45
CA GLU A 591 55.41 -20.02 65.67
C GLU A 591 54.92 -19.30 64.41
N SER A 592 54.06 -18.28 64.58
CA SER A 592 53.53 -17.49 63.47
C SER A 592 54.57 -16.53 62.91
N LEU A 593 54.52 -16.34 61.59
CA LEU A 593 55.29 -15.33 60.88
C LEU A 593 54.68 -13.94 61.13
N HIS A 594 55.51 -12.92 61.36
CA HIS A 594 55.04 -11.56 61.62
C HIS A 594 54.47 -10.90 60.35
N ILE A 595 53.40 -10.13 60.51
CA ILE A 595 52.65 -9.43 59.44
C ILE A 595 53.53 -8.44 58.65
N THR A 596 54.66 -7.98 59.20
CA THR A 596 55.63 -7.11 58.50
C THR A 596 56.39 -7.81 57.36
N ASP A 597 56.27 -9.12 57.22
CA ASP A 597 57.10 -9.95 56.33
C ASP A 597 56.35 -10.43 55.07
N VAL A 598 55.24 -9.80 54.66
CA VAL A 598 54.42 -10.25 53.50
C VAL A 598 55.27 -10.44 52.22
N GLU A 599 56.28 -9.61 52.00
CA GLU A 599 57.20 -9.76 50.85
C GLU A 599 58.08 -11.01 50.95
N ASP A 600 58.61 -11.29 52.14
CA ASP A 600 59.42 -12.50 52.40
C ASP A 600 58.55 -13.77 52.30
N ILE A 601 57.33 -13.72 52.85
CA ILE A 601 56.35 -14.81 52.72
C ILE A 601 55.99 -15.05 51.25
N TRP A 602 55.78 -13.99 50.47
CA TRP A 602 55.49 -14.09 49.05
C TRP A 602 56.63 -14.73 48.26
N GLN A 603 57.88 -14.29 48.46
CA GLN A 603 59.04 -14.88 47.80
C GLN A 603 59.24 -16.37 48.15
N ARG A 604 58.92 -16.77 49.38
CA ARG A 604 59.00 -18.17 49.83
C ARG A 604 57.94 -19.07 49.20
N ILE A 605 56.70 -18.58 49.09
CA ILE A 605 55.60 -19.29 48.39
C ILE A 605 56.01 -19.57 46.95
N GLN A 606 56.63 -18.59 46.27
CA GLN A 606 57.05 -18.72 44.88
C GLN A 606 58.19 -19.73 44.66
N ARG A 607 59.14 -19.86 45.61
CA ARG A 607 60.30 -20.76 45.48
C ARG A 607 60.00 -22.24 45.82
N THR A 608 58.81 -22.53 46.37
CA THR A 608 58.35 -23.89 46.71
C THR A 608 59.26 -24.68 47.68
N GLU A 609 60.13 -24.00 48.44
CA GLU A 609 61.14 -24.64 49.30
C GLU A 609 60.59 -25.15 50.65
N GLN A 610 59.44 -24.63 51.11
CA GLN A 610 58.79 -25.02 52.38
C GLN A 610 57.26 -24.99 52.28
N THR A 611 56.58 -26.01 52.81
CA THR A 611 55.12 -26.04 52.95
C THR A 611 54.69 -25.06 54.04
N LEU A 612 53.90 -24.06 53.69
CA LEU A 612 53.37 -23.09 54.63
C LEU A 612 51.97 -23.49 55.08
N TYR A 613 51.64 -23.17 56.32
CA TYR A 613 50.32 -23.39 56.89
C TYR A 613 49.72 -22.05 57.30
N CYS A 614 48.41 -21.91 57.24
CA CYS A 614 47.71 -20.74 57.75
C CYS A 614 46.62 -21.16 58.73
N CYS A 615 46.33 -20.30 59.70
CA CYS A 615 45.24 -20.49 60.66
C CYS A 615 44.36 -19.26 60.60
N PHE A 616 43.10 -19.43 60.23
CA PHE A 616 42.09 -18.40 60.47
C PHE A 616 41.72 -18.38 61.97
N PRO A 617 41.23 -17.25 62.50
CA PRO A 617 40.84 -17.16 63.90
C PRO A 617 39.78 -18.20 64.30
N GLY A 618 40.14 -19.12 65.22
CA GLY A 618 39.24 -20.15 65.74
C GLY A 618 39.09 -21.41 64.85
N GLU A 619 39.93 -21.58 63.84
CA GLU A 619 39.88 -22.69 62.88
C GLU A 619 41.17 -23.53 62.94
N ALA A 620 41.17 -24.72 62.36
CA ALA A 620 42.38 -25.55 62.26
C ALA A 620 43.41 -24.95 61.29
N GLN A 621 44.68 -25.32 61.45
CA GLN A 621 45.72 -24.98 60.48
C GLN A 621 45.48 -25.71 59.15
N ILE A 622 45.61 -24.99 58.05
CA ILE A 622 45.41 -25.47 56.68
C ILE A 622 46.58 -25.08 55.79
N GLU A 623 46.94 -25.97 54.87
CA GLU A 623 48.05 -25.80 53.94
C GLU A 623 47.82 -24.62 52.99
N VAL A 624 48.86 -23.81 52.72
CA VAL A 624 48.86 -22.76 51.69
C VAL A 624 49.47 -23.33 50.41
N LYS A 625 48.67 -23.48 49.36
CA LYS A 625 49.08 -23.99 48.05
C LYS A 625 49.25 -22.86 47.06
N PHE A 626 50.42 -22.82 46.43
CA PHE A 626 50.71 -21.93 45.32
C PHE A 626 50.08 -22.46 44.02
N ALA A 627 49.30 -21.63 43.33
CA ALA A 627 48.85 -21.88 41.97
C ALA A 627 49.76 -21.10 41.00
N ARG A 628 50.30 -21.76 39.97
CA ARG A 628 51.24 -21.11 39.04
C ARG A 628 50.55 -20.12 38.13
N ASP A 629 49.33 -20.44 37.75
CA ASP A 629 48.46 -19.63 36.91
C ASP A 629 46.97 -19.92 37.23
N PHE A 630 46.09 -19.24 36.51
CA PHE A 630 44.66 -19.46 36.62
C PHE A 630 44.22 -20.87 36.18
N ASP A 631 44.98 -21.58 35.36
CA ASP A 631 44.57 -22.90 34.88
C ASP A 631 44.62 -23.94 36.01
N ASP A 632 45.60 -23.83 36.91
CA ASP A 632 45.66 -24.63 38.14
C ASP A 632 44.38 -24.43 39.01
N ILE A 633 43.83 -23.21 39.07
CA ILE A 633 42.56 -22.89 39.75
C ILE A 633 41.36 -23.42 38.95
N ASN A 634 41.35 -23.20 37.63
CA ASN A 634 40.25 -23.54 36.75
C ASN A 634 40.01 -25.06 36.67
N ILE A 635 41.08 -25.87 36.65
CA ILE A 635 41.00 -27.33 36.68
C ILE A 635 40.25 -27.80 37.93
N ARG A 636 40.51 -27.19 39.09
CA ARG A 636 39.82 -27.53 40.35
C ARG A 636 38.37 -27.04 40.37
N LEU A 637 38.07 -25.88 39.77
CA LEU A 637 36.70 -25.40 39.60
C LEU A 637 35.88 -26.32 38.67
N LEU A 638 36.48 -26.85 37.61
CA LEU A 638 35.82 -27.78 36.67
C LEU A 638 35.65 -29.19 37.28
N ASN A 639 36.61 -29.64 38.08
CA ASN A 639 36.58 -30.96 38.73
C ASN A 639 35.65 -31.04 39.96
N GLU A 640 34.86 -29.98 40.23
CA GLU A 640 33.88 -29.95 41.32
C GLU A 640 32.88 -31.13 41.30
N LYS A 641 32.66 -31.81 40.17
CA LYS A 641 31.78 -33.00 40.13
C LYS A 641 32.50 -34.31 40.44
N MET A 642 33.78 -34.46 40.08
CA MET A 642 34.53 -35.73 40.19
C MET A 642 35.56 -35.80 41.33
N GLY A 643 36.01 -34.65 41.86
CA GLY A 643 37.00 -34.60 42.95
C GLY A 643 36.41 -34.76 44.35
N ASN A 644 37.26 -35.08 45.34
CA ASN A 644 36.89 -35.13 46.77
C ASN A 644 36.83 -33.74 47.44
N SER A 645 37.36 -32.69 46.80
CA SER A 645 37.34 -31.30 47.29
C SER A 645 36.72 -30.35 46.27
N THR A 646 36.14 -29.25 46.75
CA THR A 646 35.57 -28.14 45.96
C THR A 646 36.21 -26.82 46.36
N ILE A 647 36.47 -25.92 45.42
CA ILE A 647 36.96 -24.58 45.74
C ILE A 647 35.78 -23.69 46.16
N ARG A 648 35.95 -22.99 47.27
CA ARG A 648 35.03 -21.97 47.79
C ARG A 648 35.76 -20.65 47.96
N ALA A 649 35.03 -19.56 47.96
CA ALA A 649 35.54 -18.25 48.34
C ALA A 649 35.18 -17.98 49.81
N ARG A 650 36.10 -17.34 50.53
CA ARG A 650 35.96 -16.94 51.93
C ARG A 650 36.16 -15.45 52.06
N MET A 651 35.24 -14.80 52.77
CA MET A 651 35.34 -13.39 53.15
C MET A 651 34.90 -13.23 54.62
N GLY A 652 35.87 -13.04 55.51
CA GLY A 652 35.64 -13.07 56.95
C GLY A 652 35.15 -14.45 57.41
N LYS A 653 33.96 -14.51 58.02
CA LYS A 653 33.31 -15.78 58.42
C LYS A 653 32.42 -16.38 57.32
N HIS A 654 32.20 -15.66 56.21
CA HIS A 654 31.31 -16.12 55.14
C HIS A 654 32.07 -17.01 54.15
N VAL A 655 31.53 -18.18 53.83
CA VAL A 655 32.08 -19.13 52.84
C VAL A 655 30.99 -19.46 51.82
N PHE A 656 31.31 -19.27 50.53
CA PHE A 656 30.34 -19.37 49.43
C PHE A 656 31.02 -19.91 48.16
N LYS A 657 30.25 -20.23 47.12
CA LYS A 657 30.84 -20.74 45.87
C LYS A 657 31.55 -19.63 45.11
N VAL A 658 32.64 -19.97 44.43
CA VAL A 658 33.35 -19.04 43.54
C VAL A 658 32.45 -18.63 42.37
N ILE A 659 31.60 -19.54 41.89
CA ILE A 659 30.63 -19.29 40.82
C ILE A 659 29.27 -19.85 41.27
N GLU A 660 28.26 -19.00 41.25
CA GLU A 660 26.86 -19.36 41.44
C GLU A 660 26.15 -19.41 40.07
N PRO A 661 25.17 -20.33 39.90
CA PRO A 661 24.26 -20.27 38.77
C PRO A 661 23.38 -19.01 38.86
N ASN A 662 22.74 -18.66 37.74
CA ASN A 662 21.88 -17.48 37.68
C ASN A 662 20.83 -17.47 38.82
N PRO A 663 20.85 -16.46 39.71
CA PRO A 663 19.92 -16.40 40.84
C PRO A 663 18.45 -16.24 40.41
N TYR A 664 18.17 -15.65 39.25
CA TYR A 664 16.80 -15.45 38.76
C TYR A 664 16.15 -16.74 38.25
N GLY A 665 16.94 -17.68 37.73
CA GLY A 665 16.48 -18.97 37.21
C GLY A 665 16.28 -20.05 38.29
N ARG A 666 16.60 -19.74 39.55
CA ARG A 666 16.50 -20.67 40.67
C ARG A 666 15.03 -20.99 40.98
N GLN A 667 14.74 -22.27 41.22
CA GLN A 667 13.42 -22.71 41.66
C GLN A 667 13.17 -22.23 43.10
N ILE A 668 12.06 -21.52 43.29
CA ILE A 668 11.55 -21.01 44.56
C ILE A 668 10.16 -21.56 44.84
N LYS A 669 9.80 -21.72 46.12
CA LYS A 669 8.47 -22.16 46.53
C LYS A 669 7.49 -20.99 46.50
N GLN A 670 6.44 -21.09 45.69
CA GLN A 670 5.32 -20.16 45.68
C GLN A 670 4.00 -20.94 45.80
N GLY A 671 3.49 -21.14 47.01
CA GLY A 671 2.33 -22.00 47.23
C GLY A 671 2.64 -23.47 46.92
N GLN A 672 1.78 -24.15 46.15
CA GLN A 672 1.92 -25.59 45.82
C GLN A 672 2.79 -25.88 44.58
N LYS A 673 3.02 -24.91 43.68
CA LYS A 673 3.80 -25.12 42.44
C LYS A 673 5.17 -24.42 42.52
N PRO A 674 6.27 -25.06 42.08
CA PRO A 674 7.59 -24.41 42.00
C PRO A 674 7.63 -23.39 40.85
N THR A 675 8.23 -22.22 41.09
CA THR A 675 8.41 -21.14 40.10
C THR A 675 9.83 -20.57 40.16
N SER A 676 10.15 -19.57 39.35
CA SER A 676 11.41 -18.81 39.43
C SER A 676 11.17 -17.31 39.48
N LEU A 677 12.14 -16.53 39.97
CA LEU A 677 12.06 -15.06 39.95
C LEU A 677 11.96 -14.54 38.51
N GLU A 678 12.65 -15.16 37.56
CA GLU A 678 12.52 -14.87 36.12
C GLU A 678 11.05 -14.98 35.67
N LYS A 679 10.38 -16.11 35.92
CA LYS A 679 8.98 -16.32 35.49
C LYS A 679 8.05 -15.29 36.13
N LEU A 680 8.27 -14.97 37.42
CA LEU A 680 7.49 -13.97 38.14
C LEU A 680 7.64 -12.57 37.55
N PHE A 681 8.87 -12.11 37.30
CA PHE A 681 9.11 -10.78 36.77
C PHE A 681 8.66 -10.67 35.31
N LYS A 682 8.90 -11.68 34.46
CA LYS A 682 8.35 -11.72 33.09
C LYS A 682 6.82 -11.60 33.09
N ALA A 683 6.14 -12.32 33.99
CA ALA A 683 4.69 -12.22 34.11
C ALA A 683 4.23 -10.82 34.54
N GLN A 684 4.93 -10.16 35.46
CA GLN A 684 4.63 -8.76 35.85
C GLN A 684 4.89 -7.77 34.71
N LEU A 685 5.98 -7.94 33.95
CA LEU A 685 6.31 -7.06 32.81
C LEU A 685 5.28 -7.16 31.68
N ARG A 686 4.81 -8.38 31.38
CA ARG A 686 3.81 -8.60 30.32
C ARG A 686 2.41 -8.09 30.67
N ARG A 687 2.10 -7.79 31.94
CA ARG A 687 0.78 -7.26 32.33
C ARG A 687 0.46 -5.91 31.69
N ILE A 688 1.48 -5.13 31.33
CA ILE A 688 1.26 -3.79 30.78
C ILE A 688 0.50 -3.82 29.45
N TYR A 689 0.79 -4.80 28.58
CA TYR A 689 0.12 -4.97 27.29
C TYR A 689 -1.39 -5.23 27.41
N ARG A 690 -1.86 -5.78 28.54
CA ARG A 690 -3.29 -6.01 28.78
C ARG A 690 -4.09 -4.72 28.92
N LYS A 691 -3.44 -3.63 29.31
CA LYS A 691 -4.07 -2.31 29.51
C LYS A 691 -4.18 -1.51 28.21
N TRP A 692 -3.45 -1.90 27.17
CA TRP A 692 -3.29 -1.11 25.95
C TRP A 692 -4.21 -1.61 24.85
N GLN A 693 -5.47 -1.19 24.94
CA GLN A 693 -6.40 -1.15 23.82
C GLN A 693 -6.38 0.26 23.23
N PHE A 694 -6.32 0.39 21.91
CA PHE A 694 -6.15 1.70 21.26
C PHE A 694 -7.27 2.69 21.60
N ALA A 695 -8.53 2.24 21.61
CA ALA A 695 -9.67 3.10 21.96
C ALA A 695 -9.64 3.55 23.44
N ASP A 696 -9.21 2.67 24.35
CA ASP A 696 -9.03 3.01 25.76
C ASP A 696 -7.86 3.98 25.94
N LEU A 697 -6.75 3.78 25.23
CA LEU A 697 -5.61 4.71 25.25
C LEU A 697 -6.02 6.09 24.75
N TYR A 698 -6.77 6.18 23.65
CA TYR A 698 -7.26 7.45 23.11
C TYR A 698 -8.18 8.18 24.10
N ARG A 699 -9.18 7.48 24.65
CA ARG A 699 -10.08 8.03 25.68
C ARG A 699 -9.29 8.48 26.91
N ASP A 700 -8.49 7.59 27.47
CA ASP A 700 -7.77 7.83 28.72
C ASP A 700 -6.75 8.94 28.55
N ALA A 701 -6.12 9.07 27.38
CA ALA A 701 -5.18 10.14 27.08
C ALA A 701 -5.85 11.52 27.22
N LEU A 702 -7.06 11.68 26.69
CA LEU A 702 -7.79 12.96 26.78
C LEU A 702 -8.37 13.20 28.18
N LEU A 703 -8.92 12.18 28.83
CA LEU A 703 -9.61 12.30 30.12
C LEU A 703 -8.68 12.30 31.35
N SER A 704 -7.48 11.73 31.26
CA SER A 704 -6.58 11.64 32.41
C SER A 704 -6.03 13.01 32.82
N LEU A 705 -5.87 13.21 34.13
CA LEU A 705 -5.13 14.34 34.69
C LEU A 705 -3.62 14.05 34.66
N TYR A 706 -2.85 15.00 34.16
CA TYR A 706 -1.39 15.02 34.16
C TYR A 706 -0.86 16.18 35.00
N GLU A 707 0.39 16.07 35.44
CA GLU A 707 1.05 17.12 36.23
C GLU A 707 1.06 18.47 35.47
N ASP A 708 1.19 18.42 34.14
CA ASP A 708 1.17 19.58 33.23
C ASP A 708 -0.13 19.68 32.41
N ASP A 709 -1.30 19.57 33.05
CA ASP A 709 -2.60 19.65 32.35
C ASP A 709 -2.81 20.95 31.53
N LYS A 710 -2.12 22.04 31.90
CA LYS A 710 -2.10 23.28 31.10
C LYS A 710 -1.40 23.07 29.76
N GLN A 711 -0.30 22.32 29.75
CA GLN A 711 0.42 21.96 28.53
C GLN A 711 -0.43 21.02 27.68
N LYS A 712 -1.09 20.01 28.29
CA LYS A 712 -2.06 19.16 27.58
C LYS A 712 -3.13 19.97 26.88
N ALA A 713 -3.79 20.86 27.62
CA ALA A 713 -4.86 21.68 27.06
C ALA A 713 -4.37 22.56 25.90
N ALA A 714 -3.15 23.11 25.99
CA ALA A 714 -2.54 23.89 24.92
C ALA A 714 -2.22 23.05 23.68
N VAL A 715 -1.61 21.87 23.86
CA VAL A 715 -1.29 20.93 22.76
C VAL A 715 -2.55 20.43 22.07
N CYS A 716 -3.58 20.04 22.84
CA CYS A 716 -4.86 19.63 22.30
C CYS A 716 -5.56 20.77 21.55
N ALA A 717 -5.58 21.98 22.09
CA ALA A 717 -6.19 23.13 21.44
C ALA A 717 -5.47 23.54 20.15
N ALA A 718 -4.16 23.31 20.03
CA ALA A 718 -3.40 23.54 18.81
C ALA A 718 -3.76 22.55 17.69
N GLY A 719 -4.01 21.28 18.03
CA GLY A 719 -4.46 20.27 17.06
C GLY A 719 -5.94 20.42 16.69
N PHE A 720 -6.80 20.57 17.69
CA PHE A 720 -8.24 20.75 17.55
C PHE A 720 -8.79 21.66 18.67
N ALA A 721 -9.21 22.87 18.31
CA ALA A 721 -9.66 23.88 19.26
C ALA A 721 -10.79 23.41 20.20
N ASN A 722 -11.69 22.56 19.70
CA ASN A 722 -12.85 22.03 20.44
C ASN A 722 -12.64 20.58 20.91
N TRP A 723 -11.40 20.16 21.18
CA TRP A 723 -11.06 18.78 21.59
C TRP A 723 -11.87 18.24 22.77
N GLN A 724 -12.43 19.10 23.61
CA GLN A 724 -13.34 18.71 24.69
C GLN A 724 -14.59 17.99 24.17
N LEU A 725 -15.08 18.34 22.97
CA LEU A 725 -16.21 17.64 22.32
C LEU A 725 -15.84 16.19 21.96
N ALA A 726 -14.62 15.94 21.51
CA ALA A 726 -14.11 14.59 21.28
C ALA A 726 -13.94 13.84 22.62
N ALA A 727 -13.42 14.51 23.66
CA ALA A 727 -13.28 13.92 24.99
C ALA A 727 -14.63 13.52 25.60
N GLU A 728 -15.66 14.36 25.47
CA GLU A 728 -17.03 14.08 25.93
C GLU A 728 -17.65 12.88 25.19
N ARG A 729 -17.49 12.84 23.85
CA ARG A 729 -17.90 11.68 23.03
C ARG A 729 -17.26 10.37 23.51
N LEU A 730 -15.95 10.40 23.76
CA LEU A 730 -15.20 9.23 24.22
C LEU A 730 -15.50 8.85 25.68
N GLN A 731 -15.86 9.81 26.52
CA GLN A 731 -16.38 9.56 27.88
C GLN A 731 -17.67 8.73 27.81
N GLY A 732 -18.53 9.00 26.83
CA GLY A 732 -19.70 8.19 26.49
C GLY A 732 -19.40 6.84 25.82
N ARG A 733 -18.13 6.49 25.60
CA ARG A 733 -17.67 5.30 24.86
C ARG A 733 -18.25 5.21 23.44
N GLN A 734 -18.40 6.36 22.81
CA GLN A 734 -18.85 6.48 21.42
C GLN A 734 -17.65 6.75 20.52
N LEU A 735 -17.59 6.08 19.37
CA LEU A 735 -16.61 6.34 18.32
C LEU A 735 -17.33 6.84 17.06
N ALA A 736 -16.83 7.94 16.50
CA ALA A 736 -17.23 8.38 15.17
C ALA A 736 -16.48 7.57 14.10
N GLU A 737 -16.93 7.63 12.84
CA GLU A 737 -16.28 6.91 11.73
C GLU A 737 -14.82 7.35 11.54
N HIS A 738 -14.51 8.63 11.69
CA HIS A 738 -13.14 9.13 11.59
C HIS A 738 -12.24 8.67 12.74
N ASP A 739 -12.79 8.42 13.94
CA ASP A 739 -12.01 7.89 15.07
C ASP A 739 -11.41 6.52 14.72
N LYS A 740 -12.08 5.70 13.92
CA LYS A 740 -11.54 4.40 13.48
C LYS A 740 -10.27 4.58 12.66
N THR A 741 -10.26 5.58 11.78
CA THR A 741 -9.09 5.92 10.95
C THR A 741 -7.93 6.36 11.84
N LEU A 742 -8.19 7.26 12.79
CA LEU A 742 -7.22 7.71 13.77
C LEU A 742 -6.63 6.54 14.58
N LEU A 743 -7.48 5.64 15.09
CA LEU A 743 -7.05 4.49 15.89
C LEU A 743 -6.23 3.50 15.07
N LEU A 744 -6.58 3.26 13.81
CA LEU A 744 -5.80 2.42 12.90
C LEU A 744 -4.43 3.04 12.57
N ALA A 745 -4.38 4.35 12.33
CA ALA A 745 -3.13 5.08 12.11
C ALA A 745 -2.22 5.00 13.35
N LEU A 746 -2.76 5.22 14.54
CA LEU A 746 -2.04 5.07 15.81
C LEU A 746 -1.53 3.64 16.01
N ALA A 747 -2.35 2.63 15.70
CA ALA A 747 -1.95 1.23 15.78
C ALA A 747 -0.77 0.93 14.85
N HIS A 748 -0.80 1.46 13.63
CA HIS A 748 0.31 1.33 12.69
C HIS A 748 1.60 1.95 13.23
N ILE A 749 1.55 3.22 13.66
CA ILE A 749 2.70 3.95 14.23
C ILE A 749 3.30 3.20 15.43
N MET A 750 2.45 2.73 16.35
CA MET A 750 2.87 2.09 17.59
C MET A 750 3.56 0.73 17.39
N THR A 751 3.13 -0.02 16.38
CA THR A 751 3.53 -1.43 16.19
C THR A 751 4.62 -1.65 15.14
N ARG A 752 5.00 -0.58 14.42
CA ARG A 752 6.05 -0.57 13.39
C ARG A 752 7.36 -1.25 13.85
N GLY A 753 7.86 -2.16 13.04
CA GLY A 753 9.08 -2.96 13.21
C GLY A 753 8.97 -4.13 14.18
N LEU A 754 7.78 -4.46 14.68
CA LEU A 754 7.57 -5.60 15.59
C LEU A 754 7.12 -6.84 14.82
N ALA A 755 8.00 -7.84 14.78
CA ALA A 755 7.72 -9.12 14.13
C ALA A 755 6.42 -9.77 14.65
N SER A 756 5.67 -10.40 13.74
CA SER A 756 4.36 -10.99 14.02
C SER A 756 4.41 -12.18 14.99
N ASP A 757 5.59 -12.80 15.18
CA ASP A 757 5.84 -13.90 16.12
C ASP A 757 6.26 -13.44 17.53
N ALA A 758 6.37 -12.13 17.75
CA ALA A 758 6.72 -11.58 19.05
C ALA A 758 5.69 -11.99 20.13
N PRO A 759 6.12 -12.28 21.38
CA PRO A 759 5.26 -12.73 22.47
C PRO A 759 4.43 -11.59 23.10
N VAL A 760 3.78 -10.79 22.26
CA VAL A 760 2.85 -9.72 22.61
C VAL A 760 1.44 -10.08 22.11
N PRO A 761 0.36 -9.48 22.65
CA PRO A 761 -0.98 -9.65 22.09
C PRO A 761 -1.04 -9.32 20.59
N GLY A 762 -1.73 -10.13 19.80
CA GLY A 762 -1.76 -10.02 18.33
C GLY A 762 -2.16 -8.63 17.81
N HIS A 763 -3.07 -7.93 18.49
CA HIS A 763 -3.49 -6.57 18.10
C HIS A 763 -2.38 -5.51 18.24
N LEU A 764 -1.28 -5.83 18.94
CA LEU A 764 -0.07 -5.01 19.09
C LEU A 764 1.10 -5.48 18.22
N THR A 765 0.87 -6.38 17.26
CA THR A 765 1.88 -6.82 16.28
C THR A 765 1.82 -5.98 15.01
N GLU A 766 2.89 -5.96 14.21
CA GLU A 766 2.91 -5.24 12.94
C GLU A 766 1.95 -5.88 11.91
N SER A 767 1.29 -5.04 11.10
CA SER A 767 0.44 -5.49 10.00
C SER A 767 1.29 -5.92 8.80
N HIS A 768 0.71 -6.71 7.90
CA HIS A 768 1.33 -7.00 6.61
C HIS A 768 1.44 -5.73 5.75
N TYR A 769 2.50 -5.67 4.95
CA TYR A 769 2.77 -4.57 4.03
C TYR A 769 2.58 -5.01 2.58
N TYR A 770 2.16 -4.06 1.74
CA TYR A 770 2.20 -4.16 0.29
C TYR A 770 3.52 -3.60 -0.25
N ARG A 771 4.04 -4.16 -1.33
CA ARG A 771 5.30 -3.72 -1.92
C ARG A 771 5.19 -2.36 -2.59
N SER A 772 4.04 -2.07 -3.20
CA SER A 772 3.70 -0.75 -3.69
C SER A 772 2.23 -0.43 -3.46
N VAL A 773 1.95 0.83 -3.16
CA VAL A 773 0.59 1.35 -2.98
C VAL A 773 0.36 2.45 -4.01
N PHE A 774 -0.79 2.47 -4.66
CA PHE A 774 -1.26 3.67 -5.35
C PHE A 774 -2.63 4.09 -4.84
N ILE A 775 -2.87 5.40 -4.80
CA ILE A 775 -4.11 5.99 -4.29
C ILE A 775 -4.64 6.94 -5.35
N ASP A 776 -5.81 6.61 -5.90
CA ASP A 776 -6.46 7.41 -6.94
C ASP A 776 -7.40 8.46 -6.35
N GLU A 777 -7.61 9.58 -7.05
CA GLU A 777 -8.46 10.69 -6.59
C GLU A 777 -8.09 11.19 -5.17
N VAL A 778 -6.80 11.36 -4.88
CA VAL A 778 -6.29 11.68 -3.53
C VAL A 778 -6.92 12.93 -2.89
N GLN A 779 -7.36 13.90 -3.70
CA GLN A 779 -8.04 15.11 -3.22
C GLN A 779 -9.35 14.84 -2.49
N ASP A 780 -9.92 13.64 -2.63
CA ASP A 780 -11.20 13.26 -2.06
C ASP A 780 -11.11 12.50 -0.74
N PHE A 781 -9.88 12.25 -0.26
CA PHE A 781 -9.64 11.63 1.04
C PHE A 781 -9.24 12.67 2.07
N THR A 782 -9.40 12.33 3.35
CA THR A 782 -8.82 13.11 4.45
C THR A 782 -7.34 12.79 4.59
N GLU A 783 -6.58 13.66 5.25
CA GLU A 783 -5.14 13.48 5.44
C GLU A 783 -4.81 12.17 6.19
N GLN A 784 -5.56 11.86 7.24
CA GLN A 784 -5.35 10.61 7.99
C GLN A 784 -5.70 9.35 7.17
N GLN A 785 -6.66 9.43 6.24
CA GLN A 785 -6.97 8.32 5.33
C GLN A 785 -5.81 8.08 4.35
N ILE A 786 -5.26 9.16 3.78
CA ILE A 786 -4.10 9.11 2.89
C ILE A 786 -2.90 8.51 3.64
N PHE A 787 -2.61 9.00 4.85
CA PHE A 787 -1.56 8.46 5.70
C PHE A 787 -1.74 6.95 5.94
N LEU A 788 -2.95 6.52 6.36
CA LEU A 788 -3.22 5.12 6.65
C LEU A 788 -3.03 4.23 5.42
N MET A 789 -3.53 4.63 4.25
CA MET A 789 -3.35 3.89 3.01
C MET A 789 -1.89 3.85 2.56
N ALA A 790 -1.20 5.00 2.60
CA ALA A 790 0.20 5.12 2.16
C ALA A 790 1.15 4.30 3.04
N GLU A 791 0.93 4.29 4.36
CA GLU A 791 1.75 3.50 5.29
C GLU A 791 1.46 2.00 5.22
N GLN A 792 0.53 1.52 4.38
CA GLN A 792 0.49 0.09 4.04
C GLN A 792 1.63 -0.32 3.09
N ALA A 793 2.40 0.64 2.54
CA ALA A 793 3.57 0.33 1.72
C ALA A 793 4.75 -0.11 2.59
N ASP A 794 5.48 -1.11 2.11
CA ASP A 794 6.64 -1.67 2.80
C ASP A 794 7.68 -0.59 3.11
N PRO A 795 8.09 -0.42 4.38
CA PRO A 795 9.04 0.61 4.81
C PRO A 795 10.39 0.56 4.10
N LYS A 796 10.80 -0.59 3.52
CA LYS A 796 12.05 -0.72 2.75
C LYS A 796 12.02 0.15 1.50
N TYR A 797 10.94 0.08 0.74
CA TYR A 797 10.81 0.83 -0.53
C TYR A 797 9.99 2.11 -0.38
N HIS A 798 8.90 2.02 0.38
CA HIS A 798 7.87 3.05 0.52
C HIS A 798 7.40 3.55 -0.85
N ALA A 799 7.16 2.58 -1.75
CA ALA A 799 6.76 2.84 -3.13
C ALA A 799 5.28 3.25 -3.18
N VAL A 800 5.01 4.53 -2.93
CA VAL A 800 3.67 5.11 -2.94
C VAL A 800 3.48 6.00 -4.16
N THR A 801 2.35 5.87 -4.85
CA THR A 801 1.94 6.76 -5.95
C THR A 801 0.57 7.36 -5.66
N LEU A 802 0.53 8.62 -5.27
CA LEU A 802 -0.71 9.37 -5.12
C LEU A 802 -1.04 10.01 -6.45
N VAL A 803 -2.30 9.93 -6.87
CA VAL A 803 -2.76 10.66 -8.05
C VAL A 803 -4.04 11.43 -7.75
N GLY A 804 -4.14 12.63 -8.30
CA GLY A 804 -5.33 13.45 -8.11
C GLY A 804 -5.22 14.86 -8.66
N ASP A 805 -6.26 15.65 -8.43
CA ASP A 805 -6.33 17.05 -8.85
C ASP A 805 -7.02 17.88 -7.76
N MET A 806 -6.26 18.71 -7.04
CA MET A 806 -6.79 19.52 -5.93
C MET A 806 -7.88 20.50 -6.38
N HIS A 807 -7.88 20.89 -7.67
CA HIS A 807 -8.91 21.74 -8.26
C HIS A 807 -10.20 20.98 -8.62
N GLN A 808 -10.23 19.66 -8.40
CA GLN A 808 -11.43 18.80 -8.52
C GLN A 808 -11.89 18.28 -7.16
N GLN A 809 -11.55 18.96 -6.08
CA GLN A 809 -11.93 18.56 -4.72
C GLN A 809 -13.42 18.87 -4.45
N LEU A 810 -14.24 17.83 -4.28
CA LEU A 810 -15.70 17.97 -4.12
C LEU A 810 -16.26 17.43 -2.77
N GLY A 811 -15.42 16.89 -1.90
CA GLY A 811 -15.86 16.35 -0.60
C GLY A 811 -15.68 17.35 0.55
N GLN A 812 -16.52 17.24 1.59
CA GLN A 812 -16.30 17.92 2.88
C GLN A 812 -15.31 17.11 3.73
N GLY A 813 -14.34 17.78 4.37
CA GLY A 813 -13.30 17.13 5.20
C GLY A 813 -12.03 16.70 4.46
N ASN A 814 -11.86 17.14 3.21
CA ASN A 814 -10.80 16.65 2.33
C ASN A 814 -9.40 17.22 2.65
N VAL A 815 -8.37 16.56 2.09
CA VAL A 815 -6.96 16.91 2.26
C VAL A 815 -6.65 18.36 1.93
N CYS A 816 -5.94 19.03 2.84
CA CYS A 816 -5.43 20.39 2.64
C CYS A 816 -3.92 20.37 2.44
N ASP A 817 -3.21 19.53 3.21
CA ASP A 817 -1.76 19.37 3.11
C ASP A 817 -1.39 17.89 2.89
N ILE A 818 -1.11 17.54 1.63
CA ILE A 818 -0.67 16.19 1.27
C ILE A 818 0.73 15.90 1.84
N GLU A 819 1.58 16.92 1.98
CA GLU A 819 2.96 16.71 2.44
C GLU A 819 3.00 16.26 3.91
N ALA A 820 2.10 16.80 4.73
CA ALA A 820 1.90 16.37 6.12
C ALA A 820 1.54 14.88 6.25
N CYS A 821 1.01 14.25 5.20
CA CYS A 821 0.68 12.81 5.18
C CYS A 821 1.92 11.91 5.06
N PHE A 822 3.12 12.46 4.81
CA PHE A 822 4.37 11.70 4.65
C PHE A 822 5.44 12.12 5.66
N PRO A 823 5.21 11.95 6.96
CA PRO A 823 6.13 12.43 8.00
C PRO A 823 7.47 11.69 8.03
N TYR A 824 7.57 10.53 7.37
CA TYR A 824 8.78 9.70 7.34
C TYR A 824 9.68 9.94 6.13
N ARG A 825 9.14 10.46 5.02
CA ARG A 825 9.88 10.61 3.74
C ARG A 825 9.36 11.81 2.95
N PRO A 826 10.24 12.55 2.25
CA PRO A 826 9.81 13.67 1.42
C PRO A 826 8.95 13.19 0.25
N LEU A 827 7.95 14.00 -0.12
CA LEU A 827 7.03 13.74 -1.21
C LEU A 827 7.54 14.36 -2.52
N SER A 828 7.81 13.53 -3.53
CA SER A 828 8.12 14.02 -4.88
C SER A 828 6.85 14.49 -5.58
N ARG A 829 6.87 15.60 -6.33
CA ARG A 829 5.69 16.15 -7.00
C ARG A 829 5.88 16.23 -8.51
N TYR A 830 4.87 15.77 -9.25
CA TYR A 830 4.78 15.88 -10.70
C TYR A 830 3.48 16.59 -11.07
N LEU A 831 3.51 17.41 -12.13
CA LEU A 831 2.33 18.10 -12.65
C LEU A 831 2.15 17.81 -14.14
N LEU A 832 1.11 17.06 -14.48
CA LEU A 832 0.74 16.77 -15.86
C LEU A 832 -0.16 17.88 -16.43
N LYS A 833 0.33 18.59 -17.44
CA LYS A 833 -0.32 19.80 -18.00
C LYS A 833 -1.13 19.53 -19.27
N GLU A 834 -0.87 18.43 -19.97
CA GLU A 834 -1.52 18.13 -21.24
C GLU A 834 -2.85 17.41 -21.04
N ASN A 835 -3.95 17.90 -21.62
CA ASN A 835 -5.25 17.21 -21.64
C ASN A 835 -5.33 16.29 -22.87
N LYS A 836 -5.10 14.99 -22.66
CA LYS A 836 -5.18 13.95 -23.71
C LYS A 836 -6.62 13.46 -23.95
N ARG A 837 -7.54 13.69 -23.00
CA ARG A 837 -8.93 13.22 -23.08
C ARG A 837 -9.74 13.96 -24.17
N GLN A 838 -9.55 15.27 -24.28
CA GLN A 838 -10.29 16.12 -25.21
C GLN A 838 -9.43 16.57 -26.40
N GLU A 839 -8.38 15.83 -26.76
CA GLU A 839 -7.42 16.20 -27.81
C GLU A 839 -8.09 16.45 -29.18
N ARG A 840 -9.18 15.74 -29.47
CA ARG A 840 -9.98 15.90 -30.70
C ARG A 840 -11.03 17.01 -30.64
N GLN A 841 -11.21 17.62 -29.48
CA GLN A 841 -12.11 18.74 -29.26
C GLN A 841 -11.32 19.89 -28.61
N PRO A 842 -10.44 20.56 -29.37
CA PRO A 842 -9.56 21.61 -28.84
C PRO A 842 -10.33 22.70 -28.08
N GLN A 843 -11.53 23.05 -28.55
CA GLN A 843 -12.40 24.02 -27.90
C GLN A 843 -12.78 23.64 -26.46
N LEU A 844 -13.13 22.37 -26.23
CA LEU A 844 -13.51 21.87 -24.91
C LEU A 844 -12.30 21.82 -23.97
N ALA A 845 -11.17 21.29 -24.47
CA ALA A 845 -9.92 21.24 -23.72
C ALA A 845 -9.47 22.65 -23.30
N ALA A 846 -9.46 23.59 -24.24
CA ALA A 846 -9.07 24.97 -24.01
C ALA A 846 -10.01 25.69 -23.04
N THR A 847 -11.32 25.47 -23.14
CA THR A 847 -12.30 26.05 -22.20
C THR A 847 -12.01 25.61 -20.76
N ALA A 848 -11.80 24.31 -20.53
CA ALA A 848 -11.49 23.79 -19.20
C ALA A 848 -10.13 24.31 -18.68
N MET A 849 -9.13 24.46 -19.56
CA MET A 849 -7.80 24.95 -19.17
C MET A 849 -7.81 26.44 -18.84
N LEU A 850 -8.51 27.26 -19.62
CA LEU A 850 -8.71 28.69 -19.30
C LEU A 850 -9.44 28.87 -17.98
N PHE A 851 -10.50 28.09 -17.74
CA PHE A 851 -11.23 28.15 -16.49
C PHE A 851 -10.30 27.85 -15.30
N ARG A 852 -9.48 26.79 -15.40
CA ARG A 852 -8.52 26.46 -14.35
C ARG A 852 -7.44 27.53 -14.13
N ALA A 853 -6.87 28.05 -15.21
CA ALA A 853 -5.77 29.01 -15.13
C ALA A 853 -6.24 30.40 -14.66
N LEU A 854 -7.40 30.86 -15.13
CA LEU A 854 -7.87 32.24 -14.93
C LEU A 854 -8.94 32.36 -13.84
N VAL A 855 -9.91 31.44 -13.78
CA VAL A 855 -11.02 31.50 -12.81
C VAL A 855 -10.61 30.86 -11.49
N GLN A 856 -10.04 29.65 -11.52
CA GLN A 856 -9.50 29.00 -10.31
C GLN A 856 -8.11 29.51 -9.90
N GLN A 857 -7.48 30.35 -10.73
CA GLN A 857 -6.20 31.00 -10.46
C GLN A 857 -5.03 30.02 -10.21
N ASP A 858 -4.98 28.88 -10.91
CA ASP A 858 -3.87 27.92 -10.81
C ASP A 858 -2.58 28.49 -11.44
N SER A 859 -1.79 29.21 -10.62
CA SER A 859 -0.53 29.85 -11.02
C SER A 859 0.48 28.93 -11.71
N ARG A 860 0.38 27.60 -11.52
CA ARG A 860 1.29 26.60 -12.12
C ARG A 860 1.07 26.42 -13.63
N LEU A 861 -0.07 26.90 -14.14
CA LEU A 861 -0.48 26.83 -15.55
C LEU A 861 -0.43 28.19 -16.26
N VAL A 862 -0.10 29.27 -15.55
CA VAL A 862 -0.11 30.62 -16.10
C VAL A 862 1.18 30.86 -16.86
N ASP A 863 1.15 30.52 -18.14
CA ASP A 863 2.16 30.85 -19.13
C ASP A 863 1.51 31.59 -20.30
N ALA A 864 2.08 32.73 -20.70
CA ALA A 864 1.43 33.66 -21.63
C ALA A 864 1.15 32.99 -22.99
N GLU A 865 2.08 32.18 -23.49
CA GLU A 865 1.92 31.47 -24.77
C GLU A 865 0.79 30.43 -24.71
N ASN A 866 0.69 29.71 -23.59
CA ASN A 866 -0.37 28.72 -23.38
C ASN A 866 -1.76 29.38 -23.23
N ILE A 867 -1.85 30.50 -22.51
CA ILE A 867 -3.11 31.26 -22.37
C ILE A 867 -3.59 31.78 -23.73
N GLU A 868 -2.71 32.39 -24.52
CA GLU A 868 -3.06 32.89 -25.86
C GLU A 868 -3.49 31.75 -26.79
N LYS A 869 -2.83 30.60 -26.70
CA LYS A 869 -3.21 29.40 -27.45
C LYS A 869 -4.62 28.94 -27.05
N TRP A 870 -4.89 28.78 -25.76
CA TRP A 870 -6.20 28.32 -25.31
C TRP A 870 -7.30 29.34 -25.60
N GLN A 871 -7.03 30.64 -25.53
CA GLN A 871 -8.00 31.67 -25.96
C GLN A 871 -8.38 31.51 -27.43
N ARG A 872 -7.40 31.27 -28.32
CA ARG A 872 -7.64 31.01 -29.74
C ARG A 872 -8.42 29.71 -29.96
N ASP A 873 -8.00 28.62 -29.32
CA ASP A 873 -8.63 27.31 -29.47
C ASP A 873 -10.06 27.28 -28.88
N SER A 874 -10.30 27.98 -27.78
CA SER A 874 -11.62 28.14 -27.14
C SER A 874 -12.61 28.95 -27.99
N ALA A 875 -12.09 29.91 -28.77
CA ALA A 875 -12.90 30.71 -29.68
C ALA A 875 -13.26 29.97 -31.00
N GLN A 876 -12.59 28.86 -31.31
CA GLN A 876 -12.77 28.12 -32.56
C GLN A 876 -13.49 26.79 -32.33
N GLY A 877 -14.58 26.54 -33.07
CA GLY A 877 -15.34 25.28 -33.03
C GLY A 877 -16.80 25.46 -32.58
N ASP A 878 -17.57 24.38 -32.68
CA ASP A 878 -19.01 24.30 -32.38
C ASP A 878 -19.34 23.36 -31.19
N SER A 879 -18.30 22.81 -30.56
CA SER A 879 -18.38 21.84 -29.47
C SER A 879 -18.87 22.47 -28.16
N ARG A 880 -18.80 23.80 -28.02
CA ARG A 880 -19.31 24.55 -26.86
C ARG A 880 -20.42 25.51 -27.27
N GLN A 881 -21.55 25.45 -26.57
CA GLN A 881 -22.70 26.33 -26.78
C GLN A 881 -23.18 26.95 -25.47
N PHE A 882 -23.63 28.20 -25.54
CA PHE A 882 -24.21 28.93 -24.42
C PHE A 882 -25.56 29.51 -24.82
N TYR A 883 -26.56 29.36 -23.96
CA TYR A 883 -27.89 29.95 -24.10
C TYR A 883 -28.17 30.89 -22.94
N ASP A 884 -28.44 32.17 -23.26
CA ASP A 884 -28.74 33.22 -22.28
C ASP A 884 -30.19 33.12 -21.79
N VAL A 885 -30.44 32.08 -20.98
CA VAL A 885 -31.76 31.69 -20.48
C VAL A 885 -31.61 31.21 -19.04
N LEU A 886 -32.39 31.84 -18.15
CA LEU A 886 -32.48 31.48 -16.74
C LEU A 886 -33.11 30.09 -16.54
N PHE A 887 -32.76 29.44 -15.44
CA PHE A 887 -33.14 28.08 -15.05
C PHE A 887 -34.64 27.80 -15.13
N ASP A 888 -35.48 28.77 -14.78
CA ASP A 888 -36.93 28.60 -14.84
C ASP A 888 -37.46 28.48 -16.28
N GLY A 889 -36.75 29.05 -17.26
CA GLY A 889 -37.15 29.09 -18.67
C GLY A 889 -36.44 28.10 -19.61
N VAL A 890 -35.57 27.22 -19.10
CA VAL A 890 -34.72 26.37 -19.96
C VAL A 890 -35.45 25.24 -20.70
N ASP A 891 -36.65 24.86 -20.26
CA ASP A 891 -37.32 23.60 -20.62
C ASP A 891 -37.41 23.33 -22.13
N GLU A 892 -37.98 24.25 -22.91
CA GLU A 892 -38.18 24.05 -24.36
C GLU A 892 -36.86 24.04 -25.15
N LEU A 893 -35.87 24.84 -24.73
CA LEU A 893 -34.56 24.86 -25.39
C LEU A 893 -33.75 23.61 -25.04
N LEU A 894 -33.79 23.17 -23.79
CA LEU A 894 -33.14 21.94 -23.33
C LEU A 894 -33.69 20.72 -24.09
N LEU A 895 -35.00 20.63 -24.27
CA LEU A 895 -35.62 19.58 -25.09
C LEU A 895 -35.10 19.58 -26.53
N LYS A 896 -35.03 20.75 -27.18
CA LYS A 896 -34.49 20.88 -28.55
C LYS A 896 -33.01 20.49 -28.64
N VAL A 897 -32.22 20.81 -27.61
CA VAL A 897 -30.80 20.41 -27.55
C VAL A 897 -30.67 18.89 -27.46
N ILE A 898 -31.47 18.25 -26.59
CA ILE A 898 -31.45 16.79 -26.39
C ILE A 898 -31.97 16.05 -27.63
N GLU A 899 -33.03 16.55 -28.27
CA GLU A 899 -33.62 15.96 -29.49
C GLU A 899 -32.63 15.92 -30.66
N ARG A 900 -31.75 16.91 -30.77
CA ARG A 900 -30.72 16.97 -31.80
C ARG A 900 -29.54 16.01 -31.57
N GLN A 901 -29.47 15.36 -30.40
CA GLN A 901 -28.36 14.45 -30.09
C GLN A 901 -28.58 13.04 -30.66
N PRO A 902 -27.60 12.47 -31.37
CA PRO A 902 -27.66 11.09 -31.86
C PRO A 902 -27.99 10.08 -30.76
N HIS A 903 -28.86 9.11 -31.03
CA HIS A 903 -29.38 8.16 -30.04
C HIS A 903 -28.31 7.36 -29.28
N GLY A 904 -27.14 7.12 -29.87
CA GLY A 904 -26.01 6.44 -29.21
C GLY A 904 -25.23 7.28 -28.19
N ARG A 905 -25.45 8.61 -28.12
CA ARG A 905 -24.69 9.49 -27.21
C ARG A 905 -25.16 9.41 -25.77
N THR A 906 -24.22 9.33 -24.84
CA THR A 906 -24.48 9.54 -23.41
C THR A 906 -24.72 11.01 -23.12
N ILE A 907 -25.80 11.31 -22.38
CA ILE A 907 -26.22 12.69 -22.06
C ILE A 907 -26.38 12.84 -20.55
N ALA A 908 -25.70 13.83 -19.99
CA ALA A 908 -25.89 14.26 -18.61
C ALA A 908 -26.34 15.73 -18.55
N VAL A 909 -27.37 15.99 -17.72
CA VAL A 909 -27.82 17.33 -17.35
C VAL A 909 -27.40 17.58 -15.91
N VAL A 910 -26.47 18.52 -15.71
CA VAL A 910 -25.88 18.87 -14.43
C VAL A 910 -26.47 20.19 -13.93
N CYS A 911 -26.93 20.19 -12.68
CA CYS A 911 -27.41 21.39 -11.99
C CYS A 911 -26.51 21.73 -10.78
N PRO A 912 -26.51 22.99 -10.30
CA PRO A 912 -25.78 23.40 -9.10
C PRO A 912 -26.10 22.57 -7.86
N GLU A 913 -27.39 22.25 -7.67
CA GLU A 913 -27.88 21.48 -6.54
C GLU A 913 -28.80 20.33 -6.97
N LYS A 914 -28.86 19.29 -6.12
CA LYS A 914 -29.68 18.10 -6.38
C LYS A 914 -31.18 18.41 -6.38
N SER A 915 -31.60 19.35 -5.52
CA SER A 915 -32.95 19.90 -5.48
C SER A 915 -33.40 20.43 -6.84
N MET A 916 -32.50 21.16 -7.53
CA MET A 916 -32.74 21.72 -8.85
C MET A 916 -32.78 20.63 -9.94
N ALA A 917 -31.86 19.65 -9.89
CA ALA A 917 -31.89 18.51 -10.81
C ALA A 917 -33.21 17.72 -10.71
N ILE A 918 -33.72 17.50 -9.49
CA ILE A 918 -35.02 16.86 -9.25
C ILE A 918 -36.17 17.68 -9.85
N SER A 919 -36.16 18.99 -9.61
CA SER A 919 -37.19 19.89 -10.13
C SER A 919 -37.22 19.89 -11.66
N LEU A 920 -36.05 20.01 -12.30
CA LEU A 920 -35.93 20.06 -13.76
C LEU A 920 -36.33 18.73 -14.42
N GLU A 921 -35.88 17.60 -13.86
CA GLU A 921 -36.25 16.27 -14.38
C GLU A 921 -37.76 16.05 -14.29
N ALA A 922 -38.40 16.44 -13.17
CA ALA A 922 -39.84 16.31 -13.00
C ALA A 922 -40.64 17.11 -14.05
N ARG A 923 -40.15 18.29 -14.45
CA ARG A 923 -40.75 19.10 -15.53
C ARG A 923 -40.59 18.45 -16.91
N LEU A 924 -39.45 17.80 -17.15
CA LEU A 924 -39.06 17.31 -18.48
C LEU A 924 -39.36 15.83 -18.75
N ARG A 925 -39.65 15.02 -17.72
CA ARG A 925 -39.86 13.57 -17.86
C ARG A 925 -40.89 13.19 -18.93
N GLY A 926 -42.08 13.81 -18.88
CA GLY A 926 -43.15 13.58 -19.86
C GLY A 926 -42.78 14.05 -21.28
N PRO A 927 -42.37 15.32 -21.45
CA PRO A 927 -41.91 15.84 -22.73
C PRO A 927 -40.74 15.06 -23.36
N LEU A 928 -39.75 14.62 -22.58
CA LEU A 928 -38.61 13.83 -23.07
C LEU A 928 -39.03 12.48 -23.63
N ALA A 929 -39.85 11.73 -22.87
CA ALA A 929 -40.33 10.42 -23.29
C ALA A 929 -41.18 10.49 -24.57
N SER A 930 -41.97 11.56 -24.72
CA SER A 930 -42.83 11.76 -25.90
C SER A 930 -42.10 12.30 -27.14
N ARG A 931 -41.04 13.09 -26.98
CA ARG A 931 -40.33 13.72 -28.11
C ARG A 931 -39.05 13.02 -28.57
N THR A 932 -38.33 12.34 -27.67
CA THR A 932 -36.94 11.90 -27.96
C THR A 932 -36.72 10.41 -27.87
N SER A 933 -37.74 9.62 -27.51
CA SER A 933 -37.68 8.18 -27.18
C SER A 933 -36.69 7.79 -26.05
N ARG A 934 -36.06 8.78 -25.41
CA ARG A 934 -35.16 8.60 -24.26
C ARG A 934 -35.94 8.68 -22.95
N SER A 935 -35.49 7.90 -21.97
CA SER A 935 -35.98 8.00 -20.59
C SER A 935 -35.11 8.96 -19.77
N SER A 936 -35.66 9.54 -18.71
CA SER A 936 -34.92 10.39 -17.76
C SER A 936 -34.99 9.84 -16.34
N HIS A 937 -33.97 10.13 -15.55
CA HIS A 937 -34.03 9.96 -14.10
C HIS A 937 -33.04 10.88 -13.41
N VAL A 938 -33.28 11.11 -12.12
CA VAL A 938 -32.30 11.75 -11.23
C VAL A 938 -31.36 10.68 -10.69
N ALA A 939 -30.08 10.81 -10.98
CA ALA A 939 -29.09 9.80 -10.66
C ALA A 939 -28.22 10.19 -9.47
N ASP A 940 -28.23 9.35 -8.42
CA ASP A 940 -27.23 9.36 -7.35
C ASP A 940 -26.04 8.43 -7.66
N ARG A 941 -26.27 7.46 -8.54
CA ARG A 941 -25.27 6.59 -9.16
C ARG A 941 -25.60 6.47 -10.64
N ILE A 942 -24.63 6.74 -11.50
CA ILE A 942 -24.84 6.81 -12.95
C ILE A 942 -24.32 5.53 -13.59
N ASP A 943 -25.22 4.82 -14.26
CA ASP A 943 -24.88 3.63 -15.04
C ASP A 943 -24.66 4.01 -16.51
N LEU A 944 -23.39 4.11 -16.93
CA LEU A 944 -23.00 4.48 -18.29
C LEU A 944 -23.39 3.43 -19.35
N ALA A 945 -23.78 2.21 -18.96
CA ALA A 945 -24.28 1.21 -19.90
C ALA A 945 -25.65 1.58 -20.47
N LYS A 946 -26.39 2.50 -19.83
CA LYS A 946 -27.74 2.92 -20.23
C LYS A 946 -27.73 4.16 -21.13
N LYS A 947 -27.11 4.07 -22.31
CA LYS A 947 -26.94 5.20 -23.25
C LYS A 947 -28.23 5.87 -23.74
N TYR A 948 -29.36 5.14 -23.69
CA TYR A 948 -30.69 5.65 -24.05
C TYR A 948 -31.35 6.51 -22.94
N MET A 949 -30.62 6.76 -21.86
CA MET A 949 -31.12 7.47 -20.68
C MET A 949 -30.43 8.82 -20.54
N VAL A 950 -31.21 9.86 -20.23
CA VAL A 950 -30.71 11.18 -19.86
C VAL A 950 -30.56 11.23 -18.35
N HIS A 951 -29.35 11.50 -17.88
CA HIS A 951 -29.02 11.52 -16.46
C HIS A 951 -29.11 12.95 -15.92
N PHE A 952 -30.06 13.23 -15.04
CA PHE A 952 -30.13 14.49 -14.30
C PHE A 952 -29.36 14.33 -12.99
N SER A 953 -28.38 15.20 -12.73
CA SER A 953 -27.53 15.07 -11.56
C SER A 953 -26.79 16.36 -11.18
N CYS A 954 -25.80 16.23 -10.29
CA CYS A 954 -24.89 17.28 -9.84
C CYS A 954 -23.43 16.88 -10.07
N ALA A 955 -22.52 17.84 -9.92
CA ALA A 955 -21.10 17.65 -10.17
C ALA A 955 -20.49 16.48 -9.37
N GLU A 956 -20.99 16.22 -8.17
CA GLU A 956 -20.54 15.18 -7.25
C GLU A 956 -20.75 13.77 -7.79
N HIS A 957 -21.84 13.53 -8.52
CA HIS A 957 -22.19 12.19 -9.03
C HIS A 957 -21.74 11.95 -10.48
N VAL A 958 -21.38 13.01 -11.22
CA VAL A 958 -20.76 12.88 -12.56
C VAL A 958 -19.24 12.81 -12.48
N LYS A 959 -18.64 13.06 -11.30
CA LYS A 959 -17.20 12.95 -11.09
C LYS A 959 -16.74 11.51 -11.35
N GLY A 960 -15.60 11.37 -12.01
CA GLY A 960 -15.04 10.07 -12.41
C GLY A 960 -15.66 9.49 -13.69
N LEU A 961 -16.76 10.06 -14.20
CA LEU A 961 -17.45 9.58 -15.40
C LEU A 961 -17.23 10.50 -16.60
N GLU A 962 -17.56 10.02 -17.80
CA GLU A 962 -17.40 10.74 -19.06
C GLU A 962 -18.69 10.65 -19.88
N PHE A 963 -19.08 11.76 -20.52
CA PHE A 963 -20.30 11.85 -21.30
C PHE A 963 -20.00 12.42 -22.68
N ASP A 964 -20.70 11.98 -23.73
CA ASP A 964 -20.52 12.58 -25.05
C ASP A 964 -21.04 14.01 -25.07
N THR A 965 -22.23 14.22 -24.50
CA THR A 965 -22.85 15.52 -24.38
C THR A 965 -23.12 15.82 -22.92
N LEU A 966 -22.55 16.91 -22.42
CA LEU A 966 -22.86 17.42 -21.09
C LEU A 966 -23.59 18.76 -21.19
N ILE A 967 -24.65 18.89 -20.41
CA ILE A 967 -25.47 20.08 -20.33
C ILE A 967 -25.43 20.62 -18.91
N TYR A 968 -25.09 21.89 -18.72
CA TYR A 968 -25.16 22.56 -17.42
C TYR A 968 -26.33 23.55 -17.40
N ALA A 969 -27.21 23.45 -16.40
CA ALA A 969 -28.37 24.33 -16.26
C ALA A 969 -28.37 25.07 -14.93
N GLY A 970 -28.40 26.42 -14.98
CA GLY A 970 -28.53 27.29 -13.81
C GLY A 970 -27.22 27.95 -13.35
N LEU A 971 -26.39 28.44 -14.28
CA LEU A 971 -25.13 29.14 -13.94
C LEU A 971 -25.31 30.38 -13.05
N GLU A 972 -26.48 31.00 -13.09
CA GLU A 972 -26.83 32.17 -12.26
C GLU A 972 -26.95 31.85 -10.76
N HIS A 973 -27.03 30.57 -10.40
CA HIS A 973 -27.08 30.12 -9.00
C HIS A 973 -25.70 29.77 -8.42
N VAL A 974 -24.64 29.95 -9.22
CA VAL A 974 -23.27 29.65 -8.80
C VAL A 974 -22.69 30.85 -8.04
N ASP A 975 -22.19 30.60 -6.85
CA ASP A 975 -21.34 31.54 -6.12
C ASP A 975 -19.90 31.45 -6.66
N TRP A 976 -19.49 32.48 -7.40
CA TRP A 976 -18.18 32.54 -8.05
C TRP A 976 -17.03 32.87 -7.08
N ASP A 977 -17.33 33.27 -5.84
CA ASP A 977 -16.32 33.50 -4.80
C ASP A 977 -16.06 32.23 -3.95
N ASP A 978 -16.94 31.22 -4.03
CA ASP A 978 -16.77 29.94 -3.34
C ASP A 978 -15.92 28.96 -4.15
N ALA A 979 -14.68 28.71 -3.69
CA ALA A 979 -13.76 27.76 -4.31
C ALA A 979 -14.36 26.36 -4.51
N HIS A 980 -15.23 25.92 -3.61
CA HIS A 980 -15.88 24.61 -3.74
C HIS A 980 -16.84 24.58 -4.93
N GLN A 981 -17.60 25.65 -5.17
CA GLN A 981 -18.45 25.76 -6.35
C GLN A 981 -17.65 25.91 -7.65
N LEU A 982 -16.54 26.66 -7.63
CA LEU A 982 -15.62 26.71 -8.77
C LEU A 982 -15.10 25.32 -9.14
N ASN A 983 -14.76 24.48 -8.15
CA ASN A 983 -14.35 23.09 -8.39
C ASN A 983 -15.48 22.26 -9.03
N LYS A 984 -16.74 22.44 -8.63
CA LYS A 984 -17.89 21.77 -9.26
C LYS A 984 -18.04 22.14 -10.73
N ILE A 985 -17.88 23.42 -11.05
CA ILE A 985 -17.92 23.89 -12.44
C ILE A 985 -16.75 23.30 -13.24
N TYR A 986 -15.52 23.41 -12.75
CA TYR A 986 -14.35 22.86 -13.45
C TYR A 986 -14.48 21.33 -13.67
N VAL A 987 -14.94 20.59 -12.66
CA VAL A 987 -15.27 19.17 -12.82
C VAL A 987 -16.22 18.96 -13.97
N THR A 988 -17.29 19.75 -14.03
CA THR A 988 -18.33 19.65 -15.07
C THR A 988 -17.80 19.97 -16.47
N LEU A 989 -16.98 21.01 -16.62
CA LEU A 989 -16.35 21.40 -17.90
C LEU A 989 -15.40 20.32 -18.44
N SER A 990 -14.92 19.42 -17.58
CA SER A 990 -13.93 18.40 -17.92
C SER A 990 -14.48 17.00 -18.24
N ARG A 991 -15.80 16.79 -18.11
CA ARG A 991 -16.48 15.53 -18.45
C ARG A 991 -16.95 15.35 -19.90
N PRO A 992 -17.27 16.41 -20.70
CA PRO A 992 -17.78 16.21 -22.05
C PRO A 992 -16.69 15.75 -23.02
N ARG A 993 -16.98 14.71 -23.81
CA ARG A 993 -16.11 14.19 -24.87
C ARG A 993 -16.36 14.82 -26.23
N LYS A 994 -17.61 15.17 -26.54
CA LYS A 994 -18.02 15.70 -27.86
C LYS A 994 -18.63 17.10 -27.76
N GLN A 995 -19.53 17.35 -26.81
CA GLN A 995 -20.26 18.62 -26.74
C GLN A 995 -20.53 19.09 -25.30
N LEU A 996 -20.41 20.40 -25.07
CA LEU A 996 -20.77 21.11 -23.84
C LEU A 996 -21.84 22.16 -24.14
N VAL A 997 -22.95 22.13 -23.42
CA VAL A 997 -24.02 23.13 -23.51
C VAL A 997 -24.25 23.74 -22.14
N MET A 998 -24.37 25.07 -22.07
CA MET A 998 -24.54 25.80 -20.81
C MET A 998 -25.73 26.76 -20.89
N PHE A 999 -26.50 26.85 -19.80
CA PHE A 999 -27.62 27.78 -19.61
C PHE A 999 -27.40 28.64 -18.37
N GLY A 1000 -27.63 29.95 -18.51
CA GLY A 1000 -27.73 30.89 -17.40
C GLY A 1000 -27.73 32.35 -17.85
N ASP A 1001 -27.51 33.27 -16.90
CA ASP A 1001 -27.50 34.73 -17.13
C ASP A 1001 -26.12 35.22 -17.57
N SER A 1002 -25.97 35.59 -18.85
CA SER A 1002 -24.70 36.10 -19.39
C SER A 1002 -24.27 37.44 -18.77
N ALA A 1003 -25.22 38.27 -18.34
CA ALA A 1003 -24.97 39.59 -17.77
C ALA A 1003 -24.55 39.51 -16.29
N GLY A 1004 -24.98 38.45 -15.59
CA GLY A 1004 -24.63 38.17 -14.20
C GLY A 1004 -23.26 37.52 -13.98
N LEU A 1005 -22.59 37.03 -15.04
CA LEU A 1005 -21.29 36.37 -14.93
C LEU A 1005 -20.14 37.37 -14.66
N PRO A 1006 -19.20 37.05 -13.74
CA PRO A 1006 -17.97 37.82 -13.60
C PRO A 1006 -17.20 37.91 -14.93
N VAL A 1007 -16.53 39.03 -15.18
CA VAL A 1007 -15.84 39.30 -16.47
C VAL A 1007 -14.89 38.17 -16.87
N VAL A 1008 -14.06 37.70 -15.93
CA VAL A 1008 -13.10 36.62 -16.19
C VAL A 1008 -13.79 35.30 -16.55
N VAL A 1009 -14.92 34.99 -15.90
CA VAL A 1009 -15.72 33.79 -16.16
C VAL A 1009 -16.38 33.90 -17.53
N ARG A 1010 -16.94 35.07 -17.84
CA ARG A 1010 -17.59 35.37 -19.11
C ARG A 1010 -16.62 35.18 -20.28
N ASP A 1011 -15.41 35.73 -20.16
CA ASP A 1011 -14.37 35.63 -21.18
C ASP A 1011 -13.87 34.18 -21.37
N CYS A 1012 -14.02 33.34 -20.35
CA CYS A 1012 -13.68 31.92 -20.42
C CYS A 1012 -14.80 31.07 -21.03
N LEU A 1013 -16.05 31.27 -20.60
CA LEU A 1013 -17.17 30.34 -20.88
C LEU A 1013 -18.03 30.74 -22.08
N LEU A 1014 -18.13 32.02 -22.40
CA LEU A 1014 -18.93 32.47 -23.52
C LEU A 1014 -18.15 32.36 -24.84
N PRO A 1015 -18.81 31.98 -25.95
CA PRO A 1015 -18.24 32.17 -27.28
C PRO A 1015 -17.96 33.66 -27.51
N ALA A 1016 -16.90 33.97 -28.24
CA ALA A 1016 -16.62 35.35 -28.62
C ALA A 1016 -17.86 35.91 -29.34
N PRO A 1017 -18.32 37.13 -29.02
CA PRO A 1017 -19.43 37.72 -29.75
C PRO A 1017 -19.03 37.74 -31.22
N ASP A 1018 -19.91 37.23 -32.09
CA ASP A 1018 -19.74 37.35 -33.54
C ASP A 1018 -19.42 38.81 -33.83
N MET A 1019 -18.15 39.11 -34.13
CA MET A 1019 -17.84 40.35 -34.82
C MET A 1019 -18.49 40.17 -36.17
N GLU A 1020 -19.67 40.76 -36.33
CA GLU A 1020 -20.38 40.89 -37.60
C GLU A 1020 -19.32 41.17 -38.68
N ILE A 1021 -19.08 40.17 -39.53
CA ILE A 1021 -18.38 40.37 -40.78
C ILE A 1021 -19.32 41.23 -41.60
N HIS A 1022 -19.10 42.54 -41.58
CA HIS A 1022 -19.80 43.53 -42.40
C HIS A 1022 -19.66 43.23 -43.89
#